data_AF-A0AAU0U0K6-F1
#
_entry.id   AF-A0AAU0U0K6-F1
#
_cell.length_a   1.000
_cell.length_b   1.000
_cell.length_c   1.000
_cell.angle_alpha   90.00
_cell.angle_beta   90.00
_cell.angle_gamma   90.00
#
_symmetry.space_group_name_H-M   'P 1'
#
loop_
_entity.id
_entity.type
_entity.pdbx_description
1 polymer ?
#
loop_
_entity_poly.entity_id
_entity_poly.type
_entity_poly.pdbx_seq_one_letter_code
_entity_poly.pdbx_strand_id
1 'polypeptide(L)'
;MPTLANQPDFSLTIARLKRDYNLQVLQFTGQEGLNQPFCFDIELVSDRPALDLNDYLHKSAFLSLGGKKGYGFHGLIHEFVQGQTHWKATHYHLKLVPQLFYLEHRTNQRIFQKKTVKQIIAQVLEEHGILSDRYRFELDARHYEPRNYCTQYKESDLYFVQRLCEEEGLSFRFEHSQNSHILVFADHQDRFNRLPESTVYVPDNGMNAETVAVKSFSVGIKGRTSRVTRRHYDFETSSRPLESASRGDDREAWDHFQELENFTYPAYFKTADHGRQVARKSLERLQLNACVARGASDQPMLLSGHLFALEDHPRKDWNTHWLLNHLTHRGRAPQVMEALNSTAPEAKDGFVQGYQNTFTATPEHVIYRPPLDHPKPVVLVSQTATVCGPKDEEIYCDEYGRVKVRFRWDRSGSTDELSSCWVRVVTGWAGSGYGSSVIPRVGMEVVIGYDEGDPDSPMLTGYLFNKANTVPYPLPANKTRSVFKSLSYPGGGGGNEVHIEDRKGKERIYLHAQRDFLTLARNDHTLEVDNEQHTTIKANAYSEYHAEEHHTTHGLRKTQLNADDSLNIAGSSYTQVAHAAVIRAGQDLHLQSGINVAIDAQGFLTLKGAGQHLVFTPAGIFSSSLITVGGAPIPGTPPAIQRPQLPGESAQEAAGRLMALSPSLPEFSWEHEPEPVEVLPEPAVCEECLQAAQDELEGFATR
;
A
#
# COMPACT_ATOMS: atom_id res chain seq x y z
N MET A 1 76.91 -1.92 -29.90
CA MET A 1 75.54 -2.41 -30.14
C MET A 1 75.00 -2.94 -28.82
N PRO A 2 74.35 -2.12 -27.97
CA PRO A 2 73.70 -2.62 -26.79
C PRO A 2 72.39 -3.31 -27.19
N THR A 3 72.20 -4.49 -26.62
CA THR A 3 71.12 -5.45 -26.81
C THR A 3 69.76 -4.94 -26.37
N LEU A 4 68.74 -5.21 -27.20
CA LEU A 4 67.31 -5.16 -26.86
C LEU A 4 67.03 -5.96 -25.58
N ALA A 5 66.55 -5.33 -24.51
CA ALA A 5 66.07 -6.10 -23.34
C ALA A 5 65.00 -5.41 -22.46
N ASN A 6 64.49 -4.21 -22.77
CA ASN A 6 63.62 -3.50 -21.82
C ASN A 6 62.43 -2.77 -22.48
N GLN A 7 61.40 -3.50 -22.96
CA GLN A 7 60.14 -2.88 -23.40
C GLN A 7 58.93 -3.79 -23.10
N PRO A 8 57.93 -3.33 -22.32
CA PRO A 8 56.60 -3.91 -22.43
C PRO A 8 55.99 -3.53 -23.78
N ASP A 9 55.55 -4.55 -24.51
CA ASP A 9 54.88 -4.45 -25.81
C ASP A 9 53.37 -4.26 -25.56
N PHE A 10 52.96 -3.01 -25.33
CA PHE A 10 51.54 -2.67 -25.23
C PHE A 10 50.92 -2.62 -26.63
N SER A 11 49.82 -3.36 -26.82
CA SER A 11 49.15 -3.43 -28.12
C SER A 11 47.66 -3.19 -27.95
N LEU A 12 47.07 -2.41 -28.86
CA LEU A 12 45.63 -2.25 -28.99
C LEU A 12 45.14 -2.98 -30.24
N THR A 13 44.28 -3.97 -30.08
CA THR A 13 43.61 -4.64 -31.20
C THR A 13 42.18 -4.13 -31.32
N ILE A 14 41.78 -3.60 -32.47
CA ILE A 14 40.42 -3.09 -32.70
C ILE A 14 39.70 -4.00 -33.70
N ALA A 15 38.52 -4.48 -33.34
CA ALA A 15 37.78 -5.44 -34.15
C ALA A 15 37.23 -4.83 -35.44
N ARG A 16 37.22 -5.64 -36.52
CA ARG A 16 36.53 -5.34 -37.79
C ARG A 16 36.99 -4.04 -38.48
N LEU A 17 38.27 -3.67 -38.37
CA LEU A 17 38.89 -2.66 -39.25
C LEU A 17 39.48 -3.37 -40.47
N LYS A 18 39.09 -2.92 -41.68
CA LYS A 18 39.52 -3.52 -42.96
C LYS A 18 40.97 -3.17 -43.35
N ARG A 19 41.62 -2.28 -42.61
CA ARG A 19 43.00 -1.82 -42.86
C ARG A 19 43.76 -1.80 -41.54
N ASP A 20 45.00 -2.25 -41.55
CA ASP A 20 45.97 -1.92 -40.50
C ASP A 20 46.25 -0.41 -40.58
N TYR A 21 45.92 0.31 -39.50
CA TYR A 21 46.07 1.76 -39.39
C TYR A 21 47.29 2.17 -38.56
N ASN A 22 48.21 1.25 -38.25
CA ASN A 22 49.44 1.51 -37.49
C ASN A 22 49.19 2.32 -36.20
N LEU A 23 48.12 2.00 -35.45
CA LEU A 23 47.88 2.62 -34.14
C LEU A 23 48.76 1.92 -33.10
N GLN A 24 49.72 2.64 -32.53
CA GLN A 24 50.62 2.13 -31.50
C GLN A 24 50.32 2.80 -30.17
N VAL A 25 50.36 2.03 -29.07
CA VAL A 25 50.06 2.52 -27.73
C VAL A 25 51.27 3.29 -27.19
N LEU A 26 51.12 4.60 -26.98
CA LEU A 26 52.16 5.44 -26.39
C LEU A 26 52.09 5.40 -24.87
N GLN A 27 50.90 5.61 -24.31
CA GLN A 27 50.65 5.50 -22.88
C GLN A 27 49.18 5.21 -22.60
N PHE A 28 48.89 4.71 -21.40
CA PHE A 28 47.52 4.59 -20.92
C PHE A 28 47.44 4.80 -19.42
N THR A 29 46.28 5.25 -18.97
CA THR A 29 45.86 5.20 -17.56
C THR A 29 44.52 4.47 -17.50
N GLY A 30 44.43 3.45 -16.65
CA GLY A 30 43.22 2.66 -16.50
C GLY A 30 42.79 2.57 -15.05
N GLN A 31 41.48 2.53 -14.81
CA GLN A 31 40.89 2.24 -13.51
C GLN A 31 39.96 1.04 -13.64
N GLU A 32 40.04 0.14 -12.68
CA GLU A 32 39.07 -0.93 -12.49
C GLU A 32 38.81 -1.15 -11.00
N GLY A 33 37.63 -1.68 -10.68
CA GLY A 33 37.27 -2.02 -9.31
C GLY A 33 36.05 -2.90 -9.26
N LEU A 34 35.91 -3.59 -8.13
CA LEU A 34 34.67 -4.28 -7.80
C LEU A 34 33.51 -3.29 -7.81
N ASN A 35 32.42 -3.68 -8.45
CA ASN A 35 31.19 -2.90 -8.58
C ASN A 35 31.33 -1.58 -9.36
N GLN A 36 32.38 -1.44 -10.17
CA GLN A 36 32.61 -0.27 -11.00
C GLN A 36 32.86 -0.68 -12.46
N PRO A 37 32.29 0.01 -13.46
CA PRO A 37 32.74 -0.11 -14.84
C PRO A 37 34.21 0.29 -14.94
N PHE A 38 35.06 -0.56 -15.53
CA PHE A 38 36.45 -0.16 -15.81
C PHE A 38 36.50 0.95 -16.88
N CYS A 39 37.54 1.75 -16.85
CA CYS A 39 37.76 2.82 -17.82
C CYS A 39 39.25 2.96 -18.10
N PHE A 40 39.65 2.90 -19.38
CA PHE A 40 41.03 3.11 -19.81
C PHE A 40 41.09 4.29 -20.78
N ASP A 41 41.84 5.32 -20.40
CA ASP A 41 42.24 6.40 -21.28
C ASP A 41 43.58 6.02 -21.93
N ILE A 42 43.55 5.83 -23.25
CA ILE A 42 44.65 5.30 -24.04
C ILE A 42 45.10 6.37 -25.01
N GLU A 43 46.38 6.73 -24.96
CA GLU A 43 47.01 7.58 -25.95
C GLU A 43 47.72 6.71 -26.99
N LEU A 44 47.36 6.94 -28.24
CA LEU A 44 47.81 6.23 -29.41
C LEU A 44 48.57 7.19 -30.32
N VAL A 45 49.49 6.65 -31.10
CA VAL A 45 50.18 7.39 -32.16
C VAL A 45 50.06 6.62 -33.47
N SER A 46 49.87 7.35 -34.56
CA SER A 46 49.85 6.82 -35.92
C SER A 46 50.58 7.75 -36.88
N ASP A 47 51.09 7.20 -37.97
CA ASP A 47 51.63 7.94 -39.11
C ASP A 47 50.54 8.56 -40.01
N ARG A 48 49.26 8.24 -39.74
CA ARG A 48 48.11 8.75 -40.48
C ARG A 48 47.43 9.91 -39.75
N PRO A 49 47.37 11.11 -40.34
CA PRO A 49 46.74 12.29 -39.74
C PRO A 49 45.23 12.43 -40.04
N ALA A 50 44.66 11.55 -40.87
CA ALA A 50 43.29 11.67 -41.37
C ALA A 50 42.51 10.37 -41.20
N LEU A 51 42.46 9.85 -39.97
CA LEU A 51 41.57 8.75 -39.62
C LEU A 51 40.14 9.27 -39.50
N ASP A 52 39.15 8.53 -40.02
CA ASP A 52 37.74 8.84 -39.78
C ASP A 52 37.37 8.40 -38.36
N LEU A 53 37.19 9.35 -37.45
CA LEU A 53 36.95 9.06 -36.03
C LEU A 53 35.66 8.27 -35.81
N ASN A 54 34.65 8.46 -36.68
CA ASN A 54 33.37 7.76 -36.55
C ASN A 54 33.49 6.26 -36.81
N ASP A 55 34.50 5.83 -37.58
CA ASP A 55 34.75 4.41 -37.84
C ASP A 55 35.20 3.64 -36.59
N TYR A 56 35.64 4.33 -35.53
CA TYR A 56 36.16 3.72 -34.31
C TYR A 56 35.13 3.67 -33.18
N LEU A 57 34.20 4.61 -33.14
CA LEU A 57 33.20 4.70 -32.07
C LEU A 57 32.37 3.40 -31.97
N HIS A 58 32.14 2.93 -30.74
CA HIS A 58 31.41 1.70 -30.40
C HIS A 58 32.05 0.39 -30.89
N LYS A 59 33.20 0.42 -31.56
CA LYS A 59 33.92 -0.80 -31.93
C LYS A 59 34.51 -1.47 -30.69
N SER A 60 34.54 -2.80 -30.70
CA SER A 60 35.24 -3.53 -29.66
C SER A 60 36.76 -3.44 -29.86
N ALA A 61 37.48 -3.31 -28.75
CA ALA A 61 38.93 -3.31 -28.75
C ALA A 61 39.48 -4.06 -27.53
N PHE A 62 40.71 -4.54 -27.66
CA PHE A 62 41.45 -5.25 -26.62
C PHE A 62 42.80 -4.56 -26.39
N LEU A 63 42.98 -4.02 -25.19
CA LEU A 63 44.25 -3.46 -24.73
C LEU A 63 45.07 -4.55 -24.01
N SER A 64 46.22 -4.93 -24.57
CA SER A 64 47.20 -5.81 -23.92
C SER A 64 48.12 -4.98 -23.03
N LEU A 65 48.26 -5.36 -21.76
CA LEU A 65 49.12 -4.69 -20.78
C LEU A 65 50.57 -5.20 -20.76
N GLY A 66 50.97 -6.02 -21.73
CA GLY A 66 52.28 -6.68 -21.75
C GLY A 66 52.37 -7.86 -20.77
N GLY A 67 53.55 -8.51 -20.73
CA GLY A 67 53.75 -9.74 -19.96
C GLY A 67 53.32 -10.98 -20.73
N LYS A 68 52.26 -11.66 -20.29
CA LYS A 68 51.77 -12.91 -20.88
C LYS A 68 50.73 -12.66 -21.98
N LYS A 69 50.89 -13.31 -23.14
CA LYS A 69 49.93 -13.20 -24.25
C LYS A 69 48.52 -13.56 -23.79
N GLY A 70 47.55 -12.71 -24.15
CA GLY A 70 46.13 -12.90 -23.85
C GLY A 70 45.61 -12.19 -22.60
N TYR A 71 46.47 -11.56 -21.79
CA TYR A 71 46.06 -10.75 -20.65
C TYR A 71 45.88 -9.28 -21.06
N GLY A 72 44.75 -8.71 -20.65
CA GLY A 72 44.38 -7.35 -21.03
C GLY A 72 42.90 -7.07 -20.86
N PHE A 73 42.48 -5.91 -21.36
CA PHE A 73 41.14 -5.38 -21.17
C PHE A 73 40.40 -5.33 -22.50
N HIS A 74 39.36 -6.14 -22.61
CA HIS A 74 38.38 -6.06 -23.71
C HIS A 74 37.28 -5.06 -23.36
N GLY A 75 37.00 -4.11 -24.25
CA GLY A 75 35.94 -3.11 -24.09
C GLY A 75 35.41 -2.58 -25.41
N LEU A 76 34.60 -1.54 -25.33
CA LEU A 76 34.10 -0.74 -26.46
C LEU A 76 34.74 0.64 -26.42
N ILE A 77 35.02 1.19 -27.60
CA ILE A 77 35.51 2.56 -27.76
C ILE A 77 34.35 3.51 -27.51
N HIS A 78 34.38 4.24 -26.40
CA HIS A 78 33.35 5.21 -26.01
C HIS A 78 33.67 6.63 -26.46
N GLU A 79 34.95 6.95 -26.58
CA GLU A 79 35.42 8.25 -27.04
C GLU A 79 36.67 8.04 -27.92
N PHE A 80 36.77 8.79 -29.02
CA PHE A 80 37.93 8.77 -29.90
C PHE A 80 38.23 10.20 -30.40
N VAL A 81 39.38 10.73 -30.01
CA VAL A 81 39.77 12.13 -30.24
C VAL A 81 41.08 12.16 -31.01
N GLN A 82 41.16 12.98 -32.05
CA GLN A 82 42.43 13.31 -32.69
C GLN A 82 43.08 14.49 -31.93
N GLY A 83 44.29 14.26 -31.45
CA GLY A 83 45.13 15.26 -30.79
C GLY A 83 46.01 16.02 -31.78
N GLN A 84 47.16 16.49 -31.29
CA GLN A 84 48.11 17.23 -32.10
C GLN A 84 48.79 16.32 -33.14
N THR A 85 49.03 16.87 -34.32
CA THR A 85 49.93 16.31 -35.33
C THR A 85 51.27 17.04 -35.24
N HIS A 86 52.34 16.30 -34.92
CA HIS A 86 53.70 16.82 -34.92
C HIS A 86 54.58 15.94 -35.80
N TRP A 87 55.26 16.54 -36.78
CA TRP A 87 56.03 15.80 -37.79
C TRP A 87 55.20 14.68 -38.45
N LYS A 88 55.72 13.45 -38.52
CA LYS A 88 55.08 12.24 -39.05
C LYS A 88 54.21 11.49 -38.02
N ALA A 89 53.98 12.05 -36.84
CA ALA A 89 53.22 11.41 -35.77
C ALA A 89 51.95 12.22 -35.47
N THR A 90 50.79 11.56 -35.54
CA THR A 90 49.52 12.11 -35.07
C THR A 90 49.08 11.39 -33.82
N HIS A 91 48.79 12.16 -32.77
CA HIS A 91 48.30 11.64 -31.50
C HIS A 91 46.80 11.41 -31.57
N TYR A 92 46.33 10.32 -30.99
CA TYR A 92 44.91 10.01 -30.82
C TYR A 92 44.68 9.61 -29.36
N HIS A 93 43.53 9.98 -28.82
CA HIS A 93 43.08 9.56 -27.50
C HIS A 93 41.84 8.67 -27.66
N LEU A 94 41.84 7.55 -26.96
CA LEU A 94 40.78 6.56 -26.99
C LEU A 94 40.33 6.24 -25.57
N LYS A 95 39.03 6.26 -25.32
CA LYS A 95 38.44 5.80 -24.07
C LYS A 95 37.82 4.42 -24.23
N LEU A 96 38.36 3.43 -23.53
CA LEU A 96 37.91 2.04 -23.56
C LEU A 96 37.13 1.70 -22.29
N VAL A 97 35.88 1.28 -22.45
CA VAL A 97 34.93 1.01 -21.34
C VAL A 97 34.17 -0.31 -21.58
N PRO A 98 33.56 -0.94 -20.56
CA PRO A 98 32.66 -2.07 -20.79
C PRO A 98 31.36 -1.64 -21.47
N GLN A 99 30.64 -2.58 -22.07
CA GLN A 99 29.29 -2.31 -22.58
C GLN A 99 28.35 -1.84 -21.45
N LEU A 100 28.59 -2.31 -20.21
CA LEU A 100 27.84 -1.87 -19.02
C LEU A 100 27.86 -0.34 -18.82
N PHE A 101 28.94 0.34 -19.22
CA PHE A 101 29.06 1.80 -19.09
C PHE A 101 27.98 2.56 -19.89
N TYR A 102 27.47 1.97 -20.97
CA TYR A 102 26.47 2.61 -21.83
C TYR A 102 25.11 2.79 -21.14
N LEU A 103 24.84 1.99 -20.11
CA LEU A 103 23.61 2.09 -19.32
C LEU A 103 23.51 3.43 -18.55
N GLU A 104 24.61 4.17 -18.41
CA GLU A 104 24.61 5.51 -17.84
C GLU A 104 23.78 6.50 -18.67
N HIS A 105 23.70 6.31 -19.99
CA HIS A 105 23.04 7.23 -20.93
C HIS A 105 21.52 7.06 -21.00
N ARG A 106 20.95 6.01 -20.40
CA ARG A 106 19.50 5.77 -20.37
C ARG A 106 18.95 5.94 -18.96
N THR A 107 18.19 7.02 -18.75
CA THR A 107 17.42 7.27 -17.53
C THR A 107 15.96 6.85 -17.72
N ASN A 108 15.37 6.22 -16.71
CA ASN A 108 14.00 5.70 -16.82
C ASN A 108 13.16 5.86 -15.53
N GLN A 109 11.85 5.68 -15.70
CA GLN A 109 10.87 5.52 -14.63
C GLN A 109 10.00 4.31 -14.96
N ARG A 110 10.15 3.22 -14.20
CA ARG A 110 9.43 1.96 -14.47
C ARG A 110 9.33 1.08 -13.23
N ILE A 111 8.41 0.13 -13.30
CA ILE A 111 8.06 -0.78 -12.22
C ILE A 111 8.42 -2.21 -12.62
N PHE A 112 9.01 -2.95 -11.70
CA PHE A 112 9.23 -4.39 -11.75
C PHE A 112 8.42 -5.06 -10.64
N GLN A 113 7.65 -6.09 -10.99
CA GLN A 113 6.79 -6.81 -10.04
C GLN A 113 7.04 -8.30 -10.11
N LYS A 114 7.00 -8.96 -8.94
CA LYS A 114 7.13 -10.41 -8.79
C LYS A 114 8.38 -10.97 -9.49
N LYS A 115 9.48 -10.21 -9.42
CA LYS A 115 10.78 -10.58 -10.02
C LYS A 115 11.85 -10.57 -8.94
N THR A 116 12.76 -11.54 -8.99
CA THR A 116 13.96 -11.54 -8.14
C THR A 116 14.92 -10.45 -8.63
N VAL A 117 15.84 -10.00 -7.76
CA VAL A 117 16.88 -9.03 -8.16
C VAL A 117 17.66 -9.49 -9.40
N LYS A 118 17.98 -10.78 -9.48
CA LYS A 118 18.64 -11.41 -10.63
C LYS A 118 17.85 -11.19 -11.93
N GLN A 119 16.54 -11.45 -11.89
CA GLN A 119 15.67 -11.28 -13.06
C GLN A 119 15.55 -9.81 -13.47
N ILE A 120 15.53 -8.89 -12.50
CA ILE A 120 15.48 -7.45 -12.76
C ILE A 120 16.78 -7.00 -13.44
N ILE A 121 17.95 -7.32 -12.86
CA ILE A 121 19.25 -6.97 -13.42
C ILE A 121 19.41 -7.58 -14.82
N ALA A 122 19.11 -8.88 -15.00
CA ALA A 122 19.18 -9.54 -16.30
C ALA A 122 18.31 -8.83 -17.35
N GLN A 123 17.06 -8.48 -17.02
CA GLN A 123 16.19 -7.76 -17.94
C GLN A 123 16.77 -6.41 -18.35
N VAL A 124 17.35 -5.64 -17.41
CA VAL A 124 17.98 -4.35 -17.71
C VAL A 124 19.21 -4.53 -18.62
N LEU A 125 20.04 -5.55 -18.37
CA LEU A 125 21.21 -5.85 -19.19
C LEU A 125 20.83 -6.26 -20.62
N GLU A 126 19.84 -7.15 -20.77
CA GLU A 126 19.38 -7.66 -22.06
C GLU A 126 18.77 -6.56 -22.94
N GLU A 127 18.05 -5.60 -22.34
CA GLU A 127 17.53 -4.42 -23.04
C GLU A 127 18.64 -3.53 -23.64
N HIS A 128 19.86 -3.62 -23.11
CA HIS A 128 21.06 -2.93 -23.61
C HIS A 128 21.96 -3.84 -24.47
N GLY A 129 21.44 -5.00 -24.90
CA GLY A 129 22.15 -5.94 -25.76
C GLY A 129 23.28 -6.70 -25.06
N ILE A 130 23.35 -6.68 -23.72
CA ILE A 130 24.23 -7.53 -22.93
C ILE A 130 23.47 -8.82 -22.67
N LEU A 131 23.58 -9.77 -23.60
CA LEU A 131 22.83 -11.03 -23.58
C LEU A 131 23.45 -12.05 -22.62
N SER A 132 22.78 -13.19 -22.44
CA SER A 132 23.14 -14.23 -21.46
C SER A 132 24.50 -14.90 -21.69
N ASP A 133 25.15 -14.72 -22.85
CA ASP A 133 26.54 -15.12 -23.09
C ASP A 133 27.57 -14.09 -22.56
N ARG A 134 27.13 -12.91 -22.14
CA ARG A 134 27.97 -11.77 -21.70
C ARG A 134 27.81 -11.41 -20.23
N TYR A 135 26.93 -12.09 -19.49
CA TYR A 135 26.88 -12.00 -18.05
C TYR A 135 26.58 -13.35 -17.40
N ARG A 136 26.95 -13.51 -16.13
CA ARG A 136 26.53 -14.67 -15.32
C ARG A 136 26.37 -14.33 -13.85
N PHE A 137 25.60 -15.16 -13.17
CA PHE A 137 25.27 -15.02 -11.75
C PHE A 137 25.79 -16.23 -10.98
N GLU A 138 26.76 -16.01 -10.10
CA GLU A 138 27.35 -16.96 -9.15
C GLU A 138 26.77 -16.71 -7.75
N LEU A 139 25.45 -16.91 -7.62
CA LEU A 139 24.66 -16.59 -6.43
C LEU A 139 24.11 -17.85 -5.77
N ASP A 140 23.96 -17.87 -4.44
CA ASP A 140 23.13 -18.88 -3.77
C ASP A 140 21.65 -18.53 -3.93
N ALA A 141 20.96 -19.27 -4.79
CA ALA A 141 19.56 -19.01 -5.15
C ALA A 141 18.59 -19.00 -3.95
N ARG A 142 18.95 -19.62 -2.81
CA ARG A 142 18.10 -19.68 -1.60
C ARG A 142 17.96 -18.33 -0.89
N HIS A 143 18.72 -17.31 -1.28
CA HIS A 143 18.78 -16.03 -0.58
C HIS A 143 17.98 -14.89 -1.24
N TYR A 144 17.37 -15.11 -2.41
CA TYR A 144 16.82 -14.02 -3.22
C TYR A 144 15.35 -14.25 -3.59
N GLU A 145 14.46 -13.80 -2.71
CA GLU A 145 13.01 -13.85 -2.94
C GLU A 145 12.56 -12.85 -4.02
N PRO A 146 11.48 -13.16 -4.77
CA PRO A 146 10.88 -12.20 -5.68
C PRO A 146 10.41 -10.94 -4.94
N ARG A 147 10.78 -9.76 -5.46
CA ARG A 147 10.28 -8.49 -4.95
C ARG A 147 8.84 -8.30 -5.41
N ASN A 148 7.94 -8.04 -4.47
CA ASN A 148 6.54 -7.74 -4.79
C ASN A 148 6.44 -6.50 -5.68
N TYR A 149 7.26 -5.49 -5.40
CA TYR A 149 7.27 -4.21 -6.07
C TYR A 149 8.68 -3.61 -5.99
N CYS A 150 9.23 -3.19 -7.13
CA CYS A 150 10.53 -2.54 -7.21
C CYS A 150 10.53 -1.52 -8.34
N THR A 151 10.93 -0.30 -8.03
CA THR A 151 10.81 0.86 -8.91
C THR A 151 12.20 1.35 -9.27
N GLN A 152 12.43 1.56 -10.56
CA GLN A 152 13.49 2.41 -11.05
C GLN A 152 12.88 3.80 -11.22
N TYR A 153 13.37 4.80 -10.48
CA TYR A 153 12.72 6.12 -10.46
C TYR A 153 13.73 7.26 -10.67
N LYS A 154 13.75 7.82 -11.89
CA LYS A 154 14.61 8.97 -12.27
C LYS A 154 16.11 8.70 -12.07
N GLU A 155 16.53 7.47 -12.31
CA GLU A 155 17.93 7.05 -12.25
C GLU A 155 18.33 6.37 -13.56
N SER A 156 19.62 6.38 -13.89
CA SER A 156 20.13 5.66 -15.06
C SER A 156 20.00 4.15 -14.87
N ASP A 157 19.96 3.39 -15.96
CA ASP A 157 19.96 1.93 -15.90
C ASP A 157 21.22 1.40 -15.21
N LEU A 158 22.35 2.10 -15.34
CA LEU A 158 23.61 1.75 -14.66
C LEU A 158 23.48 1.96 -13.15
N TYR A 159 23.03 3.14 -12.74
CA TYR A 159 22.81 3.50 -11.34
C TYR A 159 21.84 2.51 -10.68
N PHE A 160 20.77 2.13 -11.39
CA PHE A 160 19.79 1.16 -10.92
C PHE A 160 20.42 -0.22 -10.67
N VAL A 161 21.21 -0.74 -11.61
CA VAL A 161 21.92 -2.03 -11.44
C VAL A 161 22.91 -1.96 -10.27
N GLN A 162 23.70 -0.89 -10.17
CA GLN A 162 24.65 -0.71 -9.07
C GLN A 162 23.93 -0.64 -7.73
N ARG A 163 22.88 0.18 -7.60
CA ARG A 163 22.03 0.26 -6.41
C ARG A 163 21.44 -1.10 -6.01
N LEU A 164 20.92 -1.88 -6.96
CA LEU A 164 20.39 -3.21 -6.66
C LEU A 164 21.48 -4.17 -6.15
N CYS A 165 22.68 -4.10 -6.73
CA CYS A 165 23.84 -4.82 -6.22
C CYS A 165 24.21 -4.38 -4.80
N GLU A 166 24.16 -3.07 -4.52
CA GLU A 166 24.43 -2.51 -3.22
C GLU A 166 23.42 -2.95 -2.16
N GLU A 167 22.13 -2.83 -2.45
CA GLU A 167 21.03 -3.28 -1.57
C GLU A 167 21.17 -4.76 -1.19
N GLU A 168 21.45 -5.60 -2.18
CA GLU A 168 21.50 -7.04 -2.01
C GLU A 168 22.86 -7.57 -1.54
N GLY A 169 23.89 -6.73 -1.58
CA GLY A 169 25.26 -7.09 -1.24
C GLY A 169 25.96 -7.94 -2.32
N LEU A 170 25.61 -7.73 -3.59
CA LEU A 170 26.19 -8.42 -4.75
C LEU A 170 27.46 -7.69 -5.20
N SER A 171 28.56 -8.43 -5.29
CA SER A 171 29.73 -7.95 -6.02
C SER A 171 29.53 -8.13 -7.53
N PHE A 172 30.14 -7.27 -8.35
CA PHE A 172 30.35 -7.58 -9.76
C PHE A 172 31.76 -7.25 -10.23
N ARG A 173 32.24 -8.03 -11.22
CA ARG A 173 33.56 -7.90 -11.83
C ARG A 173 33.50 -8.23 -13.32
N PHE A 174 34.57 -7.94 -14.05
CA PHE A 174 34.72 -8.29 -15.46
C PHE A 174 35.77 -9.39 -15.64
N GLU A 175 35.43 -10.40 -16.43
CA GLU A 175 36.38 -11.40 -16.90
C GLU A 175 36.67 -11.17 -18.38
N HIS A 176 37.94 -10.96 -18.70
CA HIS A 176 38.36 -10.55 -20.04
C HIS A 176 38.96 -11.71 -20.83
N SER A 177 38.70 -11.69 -22.12
CA SER A 177 39.38 -12.46 -23.16
C SER A 177 39.65 -11.53 -24.33
N GLN A 178 40.46 -11.96 -25.30
CA GLN A 178 40.82 -11.11 -26.44
C GLN A 178 39.63 -10.59 -27.25
N ASN A 179 38.52 -11.35 -27.29
CA ASN A 179 37.38 -11.06 -28.16
C ASN A 179 36.11 -10.64 -27.38
N SER A 180 36.17 -10.61 -26.05
CA SER A 180 34.98 -10.62 -25.21
C SER A 180 35.31 -10.26 -23.76
N HIS A 181 34.40 -9.56 -23.07
CA HIS A 181 34.36 -9.54 -21.61
C HIS A 181 33.01 -10.08 -21.13
N ILE A 182 33.02 -10.71 -19.95
CA ILE A 182 31.82 -11.22 -19.28
C ILE A 182 31.67 -10.50 -17.94
N LEU A 183 30.48 -10.01 -17.66
CA LEU A 183 30.11 -9.42 -16.38
C LEU A 183 29.67 -10.52 -15.40
N VAL A 184 30.37 -10.66 -14.28
CA VAL A 184 30.11 -11.72 -13.29
C VAL A 184 29.59 -11.11 -12.00
N PHE A 185 28.41 -11.51 -11.58
CA PHE A 185 27.82 -11.14 -10.29
C PHE A 185 28.01 -12.27 -9.28
N ALA A 186 28.44 -11.95 -8.06
CA ALA A 186 28.66 -12.93 -6.99
C ALA A 186 28.25 -12.39 -5.61
N ASP A 187 27.80 -13.28 -4.71
CA ASP A 187 27.33 -12.94 -3.36
C ASP A 187 28.20 -13.47 -2.22
N HIS A 188 29.30 -14.15 -2.54
CA HIS A 188 30.15 -14.77 -1.54
C HIS A 188 31.62 -14.80 -1.95
N GLN A 189 32.50 -14.86 -0.94
CA GLN A 189 33.94 -14.71 -1.07
C GLN A 189 34.61 -15.90 -1.78
N ASP A 190 34.03 -17.10 -1.68
CA ASP A 190 34.50 -18.32 -2.34
C ASP A 190 34.32 -18.30 -3.87
N ARG A 191 33.64 -17.28 -4.41
CA ARG A 191 33.42 -17.08 -5.86
C ARG A 191 34.49 -16.22 -6.51
N PHE A 192 35.44 -15.67 -5.75
CA PHE A 192 36.55 -14.92 -6.31
C PHE A 192 37.66 -15.86 -6.79
N ASN A 193 38.13 -15.63 -8.02
CA ASN A 193 39.20 -16.42 -8.61
C ASN A 193 40.54 -16.06 -7.96
N ARG A 194 41.40 -17.05 -7.74
CA ARG A 194 42.80 -16.82 -7.36
C ARG A 194 43.63 -16.56 -8.61
N LEU A 195 44.55 -15.59 -8.54
CA LEU A 195 45.57 -15.46 -9.56
C LEU A 195 46.48 -16.69 -9.54
N PRO A 196 46.89 -17.21 -10.71
CA PRO A 196 47.61 -18.48 -10.80
C PRO A 196 49.04 -18.43 -10.23
N GLU A 197 49.64 -17.24 -10.19
CA GLU A 197 51.02 -17.02 -9.75
C GLU A 197 51.03 -16.08 -8.54
N SER A 198 51.85 -16.41 -7.54
CA SER A 198 52.13 -15.53 -6.42
C SER A 198 52.96 -14.32 -6.88
N THR A 199 52.88 -13.22 -6.15
CA THR A 199 53.68 -12.03 -6.42
C THR A 199 54.57 -11.73 -5.22
N VAL A 200 55.88 -11.78 -5.45
CA VAL A 200 56.88 -11.48 -4.42
C VAL A 200 56.88 -9.99 -4.07
N TYR A 201 57.19 -9.68 -2.81
CA TYR A 201 57.44 -8.33 -2.35
C TYR A 201 58.93 -8.00 -2.48
N VAL A 202 59.26 -6.98 -3.27
CA VAL A 202 60.63 -6.48 -3.43
C VAL A 202 60.60 -4.96 -3.23
N PRO A 203 61.07 -4.43 -2.09
CA PRO A 203 61.01 -3.00 -1.81
C PRO A 203 61.79 -2.23 -2.87
N ASP A 204 61.21 -1.12 -3.34
CA ASP A 204 61.85 -0.26 -4.33
C ASP A 204 63.08 0.44 -3.74
N ASN A 205 64.25 -0.13 -3.99
CA ASN A 205 65.56 0.36 -3.54
C ASN A 205 66.46 0.77 -4.72
N GLY A 206 65.91 0.84 -5.94
CA GLY A 206 66.65 1.20 -7.15
C GLY A 206 67.66 0.16 -7.65
N MET A 207 67.84 -0.99 -6.95
CA MET A 207 68.85 -2.00 -7.30
C MET A 207 68.27 -3.28 -7.95
N ASN A 208 66.95 -3.49 -7.90
CA ASN A 208 66.30 -4.72 -8.39
C ASN A 208 65.22 -4.42 -9.46
N ALA A 209 65.65 -4.01 -10.66
CA ALA A 209 64.76 -3.64 -11.76
C ALA A 209 64.19 -4.82 -12.57
N GLU A 210 64.71 -6.05 -12.40
CA GLU A 210 64.42 -7.16 -13.33
C GLU A 210 63.28 -8.09 -12.87
N THR A 211 62.85 -8.04 -11.60
CA THR A 211 61.79 -8.92 -11.08
C THR A 211 60.46 -8.20 -10.96
N VAL A 212 59.44 -8.73 -11.64
CA VAL A 212 58.03 -8.33 -11.47
C VAL A 212 57.59 -8.64 -10.04
N ALA A 213 57.24 -7.60 -9.28
CA ALA A 213 57.05 -7.65 -7.84
C ALA A 213 56.11 -6.56 -7.32
N VAL A 214 55.57 -6.77 -6.11
CA VAL A 214 54.99 -5.69 -5.31
C VAL A 214 56.12 -4.85 -4.73
N LYS A 215 56.16 -3.56 -5.08
CA LYS A 215 57.22 -2.62 -4.72
C LYS A 215 56.96 -1.88 -3.41
N SER A 216 55.69 -1.67 -3.08
CA SER A 216 55.27 -1.13 -1.79
C SER A 216 53.98 -1.82 -1.34
N PHE A 217 53.87 -2.06 -0.03
CA PHE A 217 52.71 -2.68 0.57
C PHE A 217 52.51 -2.17 2.00
N SER A 218 51.35 -1.61 2.27
CA SER A 218 51.00 -1.02 3.57
C SER A 218 49.62 -1.48 4.00
N VAL A 219 49.47 -1.89 5.26
CA VAL A 219 48.18 -2.31 5.81
C VAL A 219 47.73 -1.31 6.86
N GLY A 220 46.51 -0.79 6.70
CA GLY A 220 45.88 0.11 7.66
C GLY A 220 44.69 -0.54 8.35
N ILE A 221 44.56 -0.31 9.66
CA ILE A 221 43.43 -0.77 10.48
C ILE A 221 42.63 0.44 10.96
N LYS A 222 41.29 0.33 11.00
CA LYS A 222 40.38 1.40 11.45
C LYS A 222 39.31 0.83 12.40
N GLY A 223 38.93 1.60 13.42
CA GLY A 223 37.75 1.29 14.25
C GLY A 223 36.46 1.32 13.42
N ARG A 224 35.57 0.36 13.65
CA ARG A 224 34.32 0.18 12.88
C ARG A 224 33.14 -0.19 13.77
N THR A 225 31.95 -0.13 13.18
CA THR A 225 30.70 -0.63 13.77
C THR A 225 30.88 -2.06 14.25
N SER A 226 30.52 -2.32 15.50
CA SER A 226 30.58 -3.65 16.12
C SER A 226 29.22 -4.35 16.13
N ARG A 227 28.13 -3.60 15.99
CA ARG A 227 26.76 -4.11 15.92
C ARG A 227 25.92 -3.37 14.90
N VAL A 228 25.10 -4.14 14.18
CA VAL A 228 24.04 -3.62 13.32
C VAL A 228 22.69 -4.10 13.83
N THR A 229 21.73 -3.18 13.96
CA THR A 229 20.33 -3.49 14.25
C THR A 229 19.44 -2.92 13.14
N ARG A 230 18.47 -3.71 12.68
CA ARG A 230 17.56 -3.40 11.58
C ARG A 230 16.13 -3.63 12.05
N ARG A 231 15.27 -2.63 11.85
CA ARG A 231 13.86 -2.68 12.26
C ARG A 231 12.94 -2.40 11.09
N HIS A 232 11.83 -3.14 11.02
CA HIS A 232 10.76 -2.92 10.06
C HIS A 232 9.39 -2.97 10.73
N TYR A 233 8.41 -2.44 10.00
CA TYR A 233 7.00 -2.61 10.31
C TYR A 233 6.31 -3.24 9.11
N ASP A 234 5.70 -4.40 9.32
CA ASP A 234 4.79 -5.00 8.35
C ASP A 234 3.37 -4.95 8.93
N PHE A 235 2.48 -4.28 8.21
CA PHE A 235 1.10 -4.09 8.65
C PHE A 235 0.30 -5.41 8.65
N GLU A 236 0.72 -6.41 7.85
CA GLU A 236 0.10 -7.74 7.84
C GLU A 236 0.47 -8.54 9.11
N THR A 237 1.55 -8.16 9.82
CA THR A 237 2.01 -8.77 11.08
C THR A 237 2.26 -7.74 12.18
N SER A 238 1.33 -6.81 12.35
CA SER A 238 1.50 -5.58 13.15
C SER A 238 1.65 -5.74 14.67
N SER A 239 1.46 -6.94 15.23
CA SER A 239 1.42 -7.16 16.69
C SER A 239 2.81 -7.14 17.36
N ARG A 240 3.89 -7.29 16.58
CA ARG A 240 5.27 -7.25 17.08
C ARG A 240 6.18 -6.50 16.09
N PRO A 241 7.09 -5.64 16.57
CA PRO A 241 8.08 -5.03 15.69
C PRO A 241 9.00 -6.11 15.11
N LEU A 242 9.22 -6.07 13.80
CA LEU A 242 10.19 -6.93 13.15
C LEU A 242 11.58 -6.32 13.39
N GLU A 243 12.39 -6.97 14.21
CA GLU A 243 13.74 -6.51 14.52
C GLU A 243 14.75 -7.66 14.41
N SER A 244 15.92 -7.36 13.88
CA SER A 244 17.03 -8.31 13.82
C SER A 244 18.36 -7.59 13.96
N ALA A 245 19.31 -8.23 14.62
CA ALA A 245 20.63 -7.70 14.86
C ALA A 245 21.72 -8.69 14.45
N SER A 246 22.88 -8.15 14.10
CA SER A 246 24.11 -8.90 13.85
C SER A 246 25.25 -8.22 14.60
N ARG A 247 26.17 -9.02 15.14
CA ARG A 247 27.35 -8.57 15.86
C ARG A 247 28.58 -9.26 15.28
N GLY A 248 29.75 -8.61 15.38
CA GLY A 248 31.01 -9.20 14.88
C GLY A 248 31.40 -10.47 15.65
N ASP A 249 32.34 -11.25 15.12
CA ASP A 249 32.73 -12.54 15.73
C ASP A 249 33.84 -12.41 16.80
N ASP A 250 34.49 -11.26 16.93
CA ASP A 250 35.69 -11.07 17.76
C ASP A 250 35.42 -10.91 19.27
N ARG A 251 34.73 -11.89 19.88
CA ARG A 251 34.28 -11.84 21.29
C ARG A 251 35.39 -11.58 22.32
N GLU A 252 36.63 -11.98 22.05
CA GLU A 252 37.77 -11.83 22.98
C GLU A 252 38.34 -10.40 23.03
N ALA A 253 38.10 -9.58 22.00
CA ALA A 253 38.52 -8.18 22.03
C ALA A 253 37.53 -7.28 22.81
N TRP A 254 36.31 -7.77 23.11
CA TRP A 254 35.17 -6.94 23.47
C TRP A 254 35.12 -6.48 24.92
N ASP A 255 35.88 -7.10 25.83
CA ASP A 255 35.96 -6.65 27.23
C ASP A 255 36.61 -5.24 27.35
N HIS A 256 37.14 -4.69 26.25
CA HIS A 256 37.81 -3.39 26.20
C HIS A 256 37.24 -2.40 25.17
N PHE A 257 36.20 -2.75 24.40
CA PHE A 257 35.64 -1.86 23.37
C PHE A 257 34.19 -1.44 23.65
N GLN A 258 33.89 -0.17 23.36
CA GLN A 258 32.55 0.40 23.40
C GLN A 258 31.70 -0.19 22.26
N GLU A 259 30.45 -0.58 22.54
CA GLU A 259 29.50 -1.03 21.51
C GLU A 259 29.18 0.14 20.56
N LEU A 260 29.63 0.05 19.30
CA LEU A 260 29.37 1.03 18.25
C LEU A 260 28.25 0.49 17.37
N GLU A 261 27.02 0.85 17.70
CA GLU A 261 25.81 0.38 17.01
C GLU A 261 25.45 1.24 15.80
N ASN A 262 25.07 0.56 14.70
CA ASN A 262 24.37 1.15 13.57
C ASN A 262 22.92 0.65 13.52
N PHE A 263 21.97 1.54 13.83
CA PHE A 263 20.53 1.26 13.78
C PHE A 263 19.89 1.87 12.52
N THR A 264 18.92 1.18 11.91
CA THR A 264 18.15 1.70 10.77
C THR A 264 16.71 1.23 10.81
N TYR A 265 15.79 2.17 10.54
CA TYR A 265 14.38 1.97 10.27
C TYR A 265 13.98 2.90 9.11
N PRO A 266 13.16 2.44 8.15
CA PRO A 266 12.73 1.06 7.94
C PRO A 266 13.85 0.23 7.30
N ALA A 267 13.92 -1.06 7.65
CA ALA A 267 14.77 -2.05 7.00
C ALA A 267 13.85 -3.11 6.39
N TYR A 268 13.66 -3.12 5.07
CA TYR A 268 12.62 -3.92 4.41
C TYR A 268 12.85 -5.43 4.50
N PHE A 269 12.21 -6.10 5.47
CA PHE A 269 12.16 -7.56 5.60
C PHE A 269 10.85 -8.01 6.26
N LYS A 270 10.39 -9.21 5.91
CA LYS A 270 9.12 -9.79 6.43
C LYS A 270 9.31 -10.90 7.46
N THR A 271 10.49 -11.52 7.51
CA THR A 271 10.77 -12.67 8.38
C THR A 271 12.03 -12.40 9.20
N ALA A 272 12.12 -13.02 10.37
CA ALA A 272 13.31 -12.92 11.23
C ALA A 272 14.58 -13.43 10.53
N ASP A 273 14.46 -14.46 9.69
CA ASP A 273 15.59 -15.04 8.95
C ASP A 273 16.14 -14.07 7.91
N HIS A 274 15.24 -13.44 7.14
CA HIS A 274 15.63 -12.39 6.21
C HIS A 274 16.19 -11.17 6.95
N GLY A 275 15.59 -10.77 8.08
CA GLY A 275 16.11 -9.69 8.93
C GLY A 275 17.54 -9.94 9.43
N ARG A 276 17.86 -11.18 9.87
CA ARG A 276 19.22 -11.56 10.27
C ARG A 276 20.20 -11.48 9.10
N GLN A 277 19.80 -11.89 7.90
CA GLN A 277 20.63 -11.77 6.71
C GLN A 277 20.90 -10.31 6.34
N VAL A 278 19.88 -9.44 6.37
CA VAL A 278 20.02 -7.99 6.10
C VAL A 278 20.96 -7.32 7.11
N ALA A 279 20.81 -7.65 8.41
CA ALA A 279 21.69 -7.14 9.46
C ALA A 279 23.14 -7.63 9.29
N ARG A 280 23.34 -8.91 8.97
CA ARG A 280 24.67 -9.49 8.71
C ARG A 280 25.35 -8.85 7.50
N LYS A 281 24.67 -8.78 6.35
CA LYS A 281 25.19 -8.13 5.13
C LYS A 281 25.58 -6.67 5.39
N SER A 282 24.78 -5.96 6.18
CA SER A 282 25.08 -4.58 6.58
C SER A 282 26.32 -4.47 7.46
N LEU A 283 26.51 -5.40 8.40
CA LEU A 283 27.69 -5.44 9.26
C LEU A 283 28.96 -5.75 8.45
N GLU A 284 28.91 -6.79 7.60
CA GLU A 284 29.98 -7.17 6.67
C GLU A 284 30.42 -5.95 5.82
N ARG A 285 29.46 -5.18 5.28
CA ARG A 285 29.73 -3.95 4.52
C ARG A 285 30.44 -2.88 5.34
N LEU A 286 29.95 -2.60 6.55
CA LEU A 286 30.54 -1.57 7.42
C LEU A 286 31.93 -1.96 7.92
N GLN A 287 32.24 -3.26 7.96
CA GLN A 287 33.52 -3.81 8.38
C GLN A 287 34.47 -4.07 7.21
N LEU A 288 34.03 -3.98 5.95
CA LEU A 288 34.86 -4.22 4.76
C LEU A 288 36.19 -3.45 4.82
N ASN A 289 36.13 -2.17 5.22
CA ASN A 289 37.29 -1.29 5.29
C ASN A 289 37.89 -1.21 6.71
N ALA A 290 37.71 -2.25 7.54
CA ALA A 290 38.36 -2.36 8.85
C ALA A 290 39.86 -2.62 8.71
N CYS A 291 40.26 -3.48 7.76
CA CYS A 291 41.64 -3.79 7.42
C CYS A 291 41.82 -3.68 5.91
N VAL A 292 42.63 -2.71 5.46
CA VAL A 292 42.84 -2.45 4.03
C VAL A 292 44.33 -2.36 3.73
N ALA A 293 44.77 -3.16 2.76
CA ALA A 293 46.09 -3.04 2.16
C ALA A 293 46.08 -2.02 1.02
N ARG A 294 47.15 -1.23 0.90
CA ARG A 294 47.48 -0.40 -0.26
C ARG A 294 48.86 -0.77 -0.74
N GLY A 295 49.02 -0.98 -2.04
CA GLY A 295 50.30 -1.31 -2.63
C GLY A 295 50.52 -0.73 -4.01
N ALA A 296 51.77 -0.79 -4.45
CA ALA A 296 52.19 -0.49 -5.82
C ALA A 296 52.99 -1.68 -6.37
N SER A 297 52.82 -2.01 -7.64
CA SER A 297 53.51 -3.13 -8.30
C SER A 297 53.77 -2.85 -9.78
N ASP A 298 54.65 -3.64 -10.39
CA ASP A 298 54.85 -3.74 -11.84
C ASP A 298 54.27 -5.04 -12.43
N GLN A 299 53.36 -5.71 -11.70
CA GLN A 299 52.72 -6.97 -12.11
C GLN A 299 51.47 -6.73 -13.00
N PRO A 300 51.53 -6.96 -14.32
CA PRO A 300 50.40 -6.69 -15.24
C PRO A 300 49.21 -7.64 -15.06
N MET A 301 49.38 -8.77 -14.37
CA MET A 301 48.32 -9.76 -14.17
C MET A 301 47.41 -9.49 -12.97
N LEU A 302 47.67 -8.45 -12.18
CA LEU A 302 46.75 -8.08 -11.10
C LEU A 302 45.45 -7.54 -11.69
N LEU A 303 44.31 -8.10 -11.24
CA LEU A 303 42.98 -7.76 -11.71
C LEU A 303 42.01 -7.59 -10.55
N SER A 304 41.09 -6.65 -10.66
CA SER A 304 40.04 -6.46 -9.66
C SER A 304 39.15 -7.71 -9.55
N GLY A 305 38.66 -7.99 -8.34
CA GLY A 305 37.87 -9.19 -8.05
C GLY A 305 38.64 -10.50 -8.13
N HIS A 306 39.97 -10.45 -8.01
CA HIS A 306 40.82 -11.64 -7.85
C HIS A 306 41.55 -11.62 -6.51
N LEU A 307 41.80 -12.82 -5.98
CA LEU A 307 42.69 -13.04 -4.84
C LEU A 307 44.12 -13.20 -5.34
N PHE A 308 45.04 -12.33 -4.92
CA PHE A 308 46.47 -12.50 -5.19
C PHE A 308 47.20 -12.94 -3.91
N ALA A 309 48.20 -13.81 -4.07
CA ALA A 309 49.07 -14.24 -2.98
C ALA A 309 50.31 -13.33 -2.92
N LEU A 310 50.53 -12.70 -1.77
CA LEU A 310 51.76 -11.95 -1.47
C LEU A 310 52.79 -12.90 -0.87
N GLU A 311 54.03 -12.84 -1.33
CA GLU A 311 55.16 -13.62 -0.79
C GLU A 311 56.36 -12.72 -0.47
N ASP A 312 57.29 -13.23 0.35
CA ASP A 312 58.55 -12.57 0.72
C ASP A 312 58.45 -11.19 1.38
N HIS A 313 57.27 -10.80 1.87
CA HIS A 313 57.13 -9.60 2.70
C HIS A 313 57.77 -9.83 4.08
N PRO A 314 58.57 -8.89 4.64
CA PRO A 314 59.25 -9.04 5.93
C PRO A 314 58.31 -9.39 7.10
N ARG A 315 57.06 -8.89 7.04
CA ARG A 315 55.99 -9.27 7.96
C ARG A 315 55.28 -10.52 7.47
N LYS A 316 55.55 -11.65 8.12
CA LYS A 316 55.08 -12.99 7.73
C LYS A 316 53.56 -13.10 7.60
N ASP A 317 52.80 -12.49 8.50
CA ASP A 317 51.32 -12.56 8.50
C ASP A 317 50.68 -11.89 7.28
N TRP A 318 51.42 -11.04 6.57
CA TRP A 318 50.93 -10.40 5.34
C TRP A 318 51.14 -11.27 4.09
N ASN A 319 51.96 -12.31 4.19
CA ASN A 319 52.19 -13.28 3.12
C ASN A 319 51.01 -14.26 3.06
N THR A 320 49.88 -13.74 2.60
CA THR A 320 48.60 -14.42 2.50
C THR A 320 47.88 -13.95 1.24
N HIS A 321 46.63 -14.39 1.06
CA HIS A 321 45.79 -13.95 -0.04
C HIS A 321 45.05 -12.66 0.30
N TRP A 322 45.02 -11.76 -0.68
CA TRP A 322 44.38 -10.47 -0.59
C TRP A 322 43.44 -10.30 -1.79
N LEU A 323 42.20 -9.91 -1.53
CA LEU A 323 41.21 -9.61 -2.56
C LEU A 323 41.46 -8.20 -3.11
N LEU A 324 41.76 -8.10 -4.41
CA LEU A 324 41.95 -6.83 -5.09
C LEU A 324 40.60 -6.12 -5.30
N ASN A 325 40.40 -5.01 -4.59
CA ASN A 325 39.15 -4.25 -4.64
C ASN A 325 39.14 -3.20 -5.74
N HIS A 326 40.27 -2.53 -5.97
CA HIS A 326 40.42 -1.47 -6.96
C HIS A 326 41.89 -1.40 -7.41
N LEU A 327 42.10 -1.16 -8.70
CA LEU A 327 43.42 -0.96 -9.31
C LEU A 327 43.42 0.29 -10.20
N THR A 328 44.57 0.94 -10.23
CA THR A 328 44.90 1.96 -11.23
C THR A 328 46.13 1.52 -11.99
N HIS A 329 45.98 1.32 -13.29
CA HIS A 329 47.02 0.87 -14.21
C HIS A 329 47.64 2.07 -14.91
N ARG A 330 48.96 2.04 -15.11
CA ARG A 330 49.68 3.01 -15.94
C ARG A 330 50.71 2.28 -16.79
N GLY A 331 50.72 2.60 -18.08
CA GLY A 331 51.74 2.12 -19.01
C GLY A 331 52.33 3.26 -19.82
N ARG A 332 53.64 3.23 -20.05
CA ARG A 332 54.34 4.15 -20.96
C ARG A 332 55.32 3.39 -21.86
N ALA A 333 55.22 3.66 -23.16
CA ALA A 333 56.07 3.10 -24.21
C ALA A 333 56.64 4.23 -25.10
N PRO A 334 57.53 5.09 -24.56
CA PRO A 334 58.12 6.20 -25.31
C PRO A 334 58.85 5.77 -26.58
N GLN A 335 59.34 4.53 -26.63
CA GLN A 335 59.97 3.92 -27.80
C GLN A 335 59.14 3.96 -29.11
N VAL A 336 57.82 4.05 -29.00
CA VAL A 336 56.92 4.16 -30.15
C VAL A 336 57.15 5.47 -30.89
N MET A 337 57.52 6.53 -30.17
CA MET A 337 57.87 7.82 -30.78
C MET A 337 59.21 7.78 -31.50
N GLU A 338 60.19 7.04 -30.96
CA GLU A 338 61.49 6.83 -31.61
C GLU A 338 61.31 6.13 -32.97
N ALA A 339 60.42 5.12 -33.04
CA ALA A 339 60.09 4.43 -34.28
C ALA A 339 59.50 5.36 -35.37
N LEU A 340 58.86 6.47 -34.95
CA LEU A 340 58.28 7.49 -35.83
C LEU A 340 59.22 8.69 -36.07
N ASN A 341 60.47 8.62 -35.60
CA ASN A 341 61.44 9.73 -35.60
C ASN A 341 60.90 11.00 -34.92
N SER A 342 60.20 10.84 -33.81
CA SER A 342 59.65 11.93 -32.99
C SER A 342 60.12 11.80 -31.54
N THR A 343 60.00 12.87 -30.75
CA THR A 343 60.41 12.90 -29.34
C THR A 343 59.19 12.67 -28.45
N ALA A 344 59.29 11.74 -27.50
CA ALA A 344 58.26 11.55 -26.49
C ALA A 344 58.24 12.72 -25.48
N PRO A 345 57.06 13.10 -24.95
CA PRO A 345 56.97 14.10 -23.90
C PRO A 345 57.76 13.68 -22.64
N GLU A 346 58.40 14.64 -21.96
CA GLU A 346 59.10 14.35 -20.70
C GLU A 346 58.12 13.89 -19.60
N ALA A 347 58.50 12.83 -18.89
CA ALA A 347 57.76 12.29 -17.75
C ALA A 347 57.85 13.24 -16.55
N LYS A 348 56.76 13.97 -16.24
CA LYS A 348 56.69 14.90 -15.09
C LYS A 348 56.76 14.21 -13.73
N ASP A 349 56.45 12.93 -13.65
CA ASP A 349 56.28 12.13 -12.43
C ASP A 349 57.40 11.08 -12.23
N GLY A 350 58.47 11.13 -13.01
CA GLY A 350 59.60 10.19 -12.90
C GLY A 350 59.34 8.79 -13.46
N PHE A 351 58.11 8.45 -13.86
CA PHE A 351 57.78 7.19 -14.53
C PHE A 351 58.05 7.31 -16.04
N VAL A 352 59.25 6.91 -16.46
CA VAL A 352 59.71 7.14 -17.84
C VAL A 352 59.16 6.10 -18.82
N GLN A 353 59.13 4.83 -18.41
CA GLN A 353 58.78 3.71 -19.27
C GLN A 353 58.35 2.53 -18.41
N GLY A 354 57.53 1.64 -18.97
CA GLY A 354 57.18 0.37 -18.35
C GLY A 354 55.69 0.25 -18.06
N TYR A 355 55.35 -0.74 -17.25
CA TYR A 355 54.03 -0.89 -16.64
C TYR A 355 54.14 -0.75 -15.13
N GLN A 356 53.15 -0.10 -14.52
CA GLN A 356 52.96 -0.09 -13.08
C GLN A 356 51.48 -0.03 -12.74
N ASN A 357 51.12 -0.47 -11.54
CA ASN A 357 49.80 -0.26 -10.97
C ASN A 357 49.88 0.11 -9.49
N THR A 358 48.82 0.72 -9.00
CA THR A 358 48.54 0.88 -7.58
C THR A 358 47.22 0.20 -7.27
N PHE A 359 47.12 -0.48 -6.13
CA PHE A 359 45.94 -1.26 -5.78
C PHE A 359 45.53 -1.07 -4.32
N THR A 360 44.25 -1.34 -4.07
CA THR A 360 43.72 -1.55 -2.71
C THR A 360 43.21 -2.96 -2.58
N ALA A 361 43.45 -3.60 -1.44
CA ALA A 361 43.03 -4.96 -1.21
C ALA A 361 42.53 -5.20 0.22
N THR A 362 41.66 -6.19 0.40
CA THR A 362 41.17 -6.65 1.70
C THR A 362 41.59 -8.10 1.95
N PRO A 363 41.73 -8.53 3.21
CA PRO A 363 42.09 -9.92 3.51
C PRO A 363 41.09 -10.92 2.92
N GLU A 364 41.56 -12.11 2.53
CA GLU A 364 40.71 -13.15 1.94
C GLU A 364 39.48 -13.50 2.78
N HIS A 365 39.57 -13.53 4.11
CA HIS A 365 38.46 -13.94 4.98
C HIS A 365 37.37 -12.87 5.14
N VAL A 366 37.61 -11.63 4.70
CA VAL A 366 36.63 -10.54 4.80
C VAL A 366 35.66 -10.65 3.62
N ILE A 367 34.38 -10.91 3.91
CA ILE A 367 33.34 -10.99 2.89
C ILE A 367 33.14 -9.61 2.25
N TYR A 368 33.38 -9.52 0.94
CA TYR A 368 33.14 -8.29 0.21
C TYR A 368 31.63 -8.00 0.08
N ARG A 369 31.21 -6.84 0.60
CA ARG A 369 29.90 -6.24 0.34
C ARG A 369 30.09 -4.83 -0.21
N PRO A 370 29.56 -4.51 -1.40
CA PRO A 370 29.75 -3.19 -1.98
C PRO A 370 29.26 -2.09 -1.03
N PRO A 371 29.97 -0.94 -0.96
CA PRO A 371 29.51 0.24 -0.22
C PRO A 371 28.17 0.74 -0.78
N LEU A 372 27.43 1.52 0.00
CA LEU A 372 26.15 2.12 -0.43
C LEU A 372 26.39 3.47 -1.12
N ASP A 373 27.07 3.47 -2.26
CA ASP A 373 27.44 4.69 -2.99
C ASP A 373 26.31 5.21 -3.89
N HIS A 374 25.33 4.37 -4.21
CA HIS A 374 24.17 4.66 -5.08
C HIS A 374 22.87 4.64 -4.27
N PRO A 375 22.62 5.65 -3.40
CA PRO A 375 21.40 5.72 -2.59
C PRO A 375 20.16 5.74 -3.49
N LYS A 376 19.11 5.07 -3.02
CA LYS A 376 17.82 5.04 -3.73
C LYS A 376 17.22 6.44 -3.87
N PRO A 377 16.74 6.82 -5.07
CA PRO A 377 16.04 8.09 -5.25
C PRO A 377 14.83 8.21 -4.33
N VAL A 378 14.75 9.31 -3.58
CA VAL A 378 13.65 9.60 -2.65
C VAL A 378 12.62 10.52 -3.33
N VAL A 379 11.35 10.14 -3.25
CA VAL A 379 10.20 10.91 -3.76
C VAL A 379 9.58 11.72 -2.62
N LEU A 380 10.10 12.92 -2.39
CA LEU A 380 9.63 13.82 -1.33
C LEU A 380 8.32 14.56 -1.65
N VAL A 381 7.65 14.22 -2.76
CA VAL A 381 6.43 14.87 -3.23
C VAL A 381 5.33 13.84 -3.47
N SER A 382 4.08 14.24 -3.27
CA SER A 382 2.94 13.44 -3.69
C SER A 382 2.77 13.49 -5.22
N GLN A 383 2.23 12.42 -5.79
CA GLN A 383 1.94 12.32 -7.22
C GLN A 383 0.48 11.97 -7.45
N THR A 384 -0.07 12.29 -8.63
CA THR A 384 -1.38 11.78 -8.99
C THR A 384 -1.26 10.43 -9.70
N ALA A 385 -2.25 9.57 -9.51
CA ALA A 385 -2.40 8.30 -10.21
C ALA A 385 -3.88 8.06 -10.52
N THR A 386 -4.16 7.08 -11.36
CA THR A 386 -5.54 6.64 -11.65
C THR A 386 -5.74 5.25 -11.08
N VAL A 387 -6.82 5.04 -10.32
CA VAL A 387 -7.18 3.72 -9.79
C VAL A 387 -7.47 2.78 -10.96
N CYS A 388 -6.92 1.58 -10.92
CA CYS A 388 -7.07 0.56 -11.95
C CYS A 388 -7.49 -0.78 -11.35
N GLY A 389 -8.01 -1.65 -12.21
CA GLY A 389 -8.50 -2.97 -11.87
C GLY A 389 -8.75 -3.78 -13.14
N PRO A 390 -9.26 -5.02 -13.01
CA PRO A 390 -9.63 -5.85 -14.14
C PRO A 390 -10.61 -5.15 -15.06
N LYS A 391 -10.63 -5.59 -16.32
CA LYS A 391 -11.61 -5.12 -17.28
C LYS A 391 -13.03 -5.35 -16.75
N ASP A 392 -13.88 -4.36 -16.94
CA ASP A 392 -15.30 -4.36 -16.57
C ASP A 392 -15.57 -4.34 -15.04
N GLU A 393 -14.52 -4.19 -14.20
CA GLU A 393 -14.65 -4.03 -12.75
C GLU A 393 -14.70 -2.54 -12.36
N GLU A 394 -15.70 -2.14 -11.56
CA GLU A 394 -15.81 -0.77 -11.04
C GLU A 394 -15.12 -0.59 -9.69
N ILE A 395 -15.05 -1.65 -8.87
CA ILE A 395 -14.46 -1.61 -7.52
C ILE A 395 -13.50 -2.79 -7.36
N TYR A 396 -12.20 -2.50 -7.35
CA TYR A 396 -11.18 -3.54 -7.22
C TYR A 396 -10.31 -3.28 -5.97
N CYS A 397 -10.60 -4.01 -4.89
CA CYS A 397 -9.85 -3.95 -3.64
C CYS A 397 -9.62 -5.35 -3.03
N ASP A 398 -8.70 -5.42 -2.08
CA ASP A 398 -8.44 -6.64 -1.30
C ASP A 398 -9.01 -6.57 0.14
N GLU A 399 -8.68 -7.57 0.97
CA GLU A 399 -9.16 -7.69 2.36
C GLU A 399 -8.79 -6.52 3.27
N TYR A 400 -7.78 -5.73 2.90
CA TYR A 400 -7.34 -4.55 3.64
C TYR A 400 -7.89 -3.25 3.05
N GLY A 401 -8.75 -3.33 2.03
CA GLY A 401 -9.25 -2.18 1.28
C GLY A 401 -8.17 -1.48 0.45
N ARG A 402 -7.06 -2.17 0.12
CA ARG A 402 -6.02 -1.64 -0.79
C ARG A 402 -6.56 -1.61 -2.21
N VAL A 403 -6.05 -0.69 -3.02
CA VAL A 403 -6.40 -0.59 -4.46
C VAL A 403 -5.15 -0.69 -5.32
N LYS A 404 -5.30 -0.87 -6.63
CA LYS A 404 -4.19 -0.72 -7.59
C LYS A 404 -4.30 0.58 -8.34
N VAL A 405 -3.17 1.12 -8.78
CA VAL A 405 -3.11 2.42 -9.44
C VAL A 405 -2.14 2.40 -10.62
N ARG A 406 -2.42 3.24 -11.62
CA ARG A 406 -1.49 3.53 -12.70
C ARG A 406 -0.89 4.92 -12.49
N PHE A 407 0.43 4.98 -12.35
CA PHE A 407 1.17 6.24 -12.26
C PHE A 407 1.21 6.95 -13.61
N ARG A 408 1.34 8.29 -13.60
CA ARG A 408 1.38 9.11 -14.83
C ARG A 408 2.64 8.87 -15.69
N TRP A 409 3.75 8.49 -15.05
CA TRP A 409 5.02 8.22 -15.71
C TRP A 409 5.15 6.77 -16.19
N ASP A 410 4.24 5.87 -15.83
CA ASP A 410 4.27 4.49 -16.34
C ASP A 410 3.89 4.45 -17.82
N ARG A 411 4.76 3.84 -18.62
CA ARG A 411 4.68 3.73 -20.08
C ARG A 411 4.38 2.31 -20.57
N SER A 412 4.10 1.37 -19.66
CA SER A 412 3.75 -0.02 -19.99
C SER A 412 2.55 -0.14 -20.95
N GLY A 413 1.67 0.86 -20.96
CA GLY A 413 0.57 1.01 -21.92
C GLY A 413 -0.74 0.34 -21.51
N SER A 414 -0.73 -0.56 -20.52
CA SER A 414 -1.95 -1.12 -19.94
C SER A 414 -2.50 -0.28 -18.79
N THR A 415 -3.81 -0.33 -18.56
CA THR A 415 -4.47 0.24 -17.36
C THR A 415 -5.30 -0.87 -16.75
N ASP A 416 -4.63 -1.79 -16.09
CA ASP A 416 -5.20 -3.04 -15.62
C ASP A 416 -4.72 -3.35 -14.18
N GLU A 417 -5.12 -4.50 -13.67
CA GLU A 417 -4.69 -5.00 -12.36
C GLU A 417 -3.19 -5.34 -12.28
N LEU A 418 -2.43 -5.26 -13.37
CA LEU A 418 -1.00 -5.51 -13.39
C LEU A 418 -0.18 -4.22 -13.33
N SER A 419 -0.82 -3.04 -13.31
CA SER A 419 -0.12 -1.74 -13.34
C SER A 419 0.69 -1.43 -12.06
N SER A 420 0.27 -1.93 -10.88
CA SER A 420 1.00 -1.71 -9.62
C SER A 420 0.81 -2.84 -8.60
N CYS A 421 1.55 -2.73 -7.50
CA CYS A 421 1.23 -3.44 -6.27
C CYS A 421 -0.08 -2.95 -5.65
N TRP A 422 -0.53 -3.63 -4.60
CA TRP A 422 -1.62 -3.16 -3.75
C TRP A 422 -1.17 -1.96 -2.91
N VAL A 423 -1.88 -0.84 -3.07
CA VAL A 423 -1.62 0.45 -2.42
C VAL A 423 -2.62 0.66 -1.28
N ARG A 424 -2.13 0.90 -0.06
CA ARG A 424 -2.98 1.20 1.10
C ARG A 424 -3.67 2.55 0.95
N VAL A 425 -4.93 2.59 1.37
CA VAL A 425 -5.78 3.79 1.36
C VAL A 425 -5.76 4.42 2.75
N VAL A 426 -5.28 5.66 2.86
CA VAL A 426 -5.37 6.45 4.09
C VAL A 426 -6.84 6.82 4.31
N THR A 427 -7.33 6.57 5.52
CA THR A 427 -8.68 6.93 5.97
C THR A 427 -8.59 7.89 7.15
N GLY A 428 -9.58 8.76 7.32
CA GLY A 428 -9.59 9.76 8.39
C GLY A 428 -9.77 9.18 9.79
N TRP A 429 -10.32 7.97 9.92
CA TRP A 429 -10.54 7.31 11.20
C TRP A 429 -10.51 5.78 11.04
N ALA A 430 -9.60 5.09 11.72
CA ALA A 430 -9.48 3.63 11.68
C ALA A 430 -9.16 3.04 13.06
N GLY A 431 -9.98 2.10 13.51
CA GLY A 431 -9.79 1.34 14.74
C GLY A 431 -10.07 -0.15 14.55
N SER A 432 -9.97 -0.93 15.63
CA SER A 432 -10.22 -2.39 15.60
C SER A 432 -11.71 -2.67 15.40
N GLY A 433 -12.14 -2.85 14.16
CA GLY A 433 -13.53 -3.13 13.79
C GLY A 433 -14.47 -1.91 13.74
N TYR A 434 -13.92 -0.69 13.74
CA TYR A 434 -14.69 0.55 13.63
C TYR A 434 -13.90 1.65 12.89
N GLY A 435 -14.59 2.68 12.40
CA GLY A 435 -13.98 3.81 11.70
C GLY A 435 -14.67 4.14 10.38
N SER A 436 -14.01 4.94 9.53
CA SER A 436 -14.47 5.28 8.19
C SER A 436 -13.81 4.39 7.13
N SER A 437 -14.58 3.94 6.14
CA SER A 437 -14.07 3.21 4.98
C SER A 437 -14.76 3.68 3.71
N VAL A 438 -13.98 4.26 2.79
CA VAL A 438 -14.42 4.67 1.46
C VAL A 438 -13.42 4.10 0.47
N ILE A 439 -13.82 3.09 -0.28
CA ILE A 439 -12.96 2.39 -1.23
C ILE A 439 -12.91 3.18 -2.55
N PRO A 440 -11.72 3.59 -3.03
CA PRO A 440 -11.57 4.19 -4.35
C PRO A 440 -12.08 3.25 -5.45
N ARG A 441 -12.79 3.81 -6.44
CA ARG A 441 -13.28 3.08 -7.62
C ARG A 441 -12.32 3.20 -8.79
N VAL A 442 -12.35 2.21 -9.68
CA VAL A 442 -11.58 2.21 -10.93
C VAL A 442 -11.92 3.48 -11.73
N GLY A 443 -10.87 4.13 -12.26
CA GLY A 443 -10.99 5.38 -13.00
C GLY A 443 -10.91 6.65 -12.15
N MET A 444 -11.00 6.57 -10.81
CA MET A 444 -10.82 7.74 -9.95
C MET A 444 -9.37 8.25 -10.00
N GLU A 445 -9.21 9.58 -9.96
CA GLU A 445 -7.90 10.20 -9.79
C GLU A 445 -7.59 10.39 -8.30
N VAL A 446 -6.41 9.95 -7.92
CA VAL A 446 -5.99 9.84 -6.52
C VAL A 446 -4.60 10.42 -6.33
N VAL A 447 -4.29 10.81 -5.10
CA VAL A 447 -2.99 11.34 -4.69
C VAL A 447 -2.23 10.24 -3.96
N ILE A 448 -1.01 9.94 -4.40
CA ILE A 448 -0.10 8.95 -3.83
C ILE A 448 1.02 9.67 -3.08
N GLY A 449 1.18 9.35 -1.80
CA GLY A 449 2.38 9.63 -1.02
C GLY A 449 3.26 8.38 -0.92
N TYR A 450 4.47 8.52 -0.41
CA TYR A 450 5.46 7.45 -0.32
C TYR A 450 6.03 7.40 1.10
N ASP A 451 5.97 6.23 1.74
CA ASP A 451 6.51 6.05 3.10
C ASP A 451 8.03 6.24 3.10
N GLU A 452 8.55 7.11 3.98
CA GLU A 452 9.93 7.61 3.97
C GLU A 452 10.42 8.15 2.60
N GLY A 453 9.48 8.51 1.71
CA GLY A 453 9.76 8.89 0.33
C GLY A 453 10.24 7.73 -0.56
N ASP A 454 10.12 6.47 -0.14
CA ASP A 454 10.52 5.33 -0.95
C ASP A 454 9.51 5.08 -2.09
N PRO A 455 9.90 5.15 -3.38
CA PRO A 455 9.01 4.85 -4.50
C PRO A 455 8.42 3.44 -4.49
N ASP A 456 9.00 2.50 -3.74
CA ASP A 456 8.50 1.13 -3.57
C ASP A 456 7.42 1.01 -2.47
N SER A 457 7.17 2.07 -1.71
CA SER A 457 6.19 2.10 -0.61
C SER A 457 5.08 3.14 -0.84
N PRO A 458 4.29 3.04 -1.93
CA PRO A 458 3.22 3.98 -2.21
C PRO A 458 2.02 3.81 -1.27
N MET A 459 1.38 4.93 -0.93
CA MET A 459 0.14 5.03 -0.16
C MET A 459 -0.81 6.05 -0.78
N LEU A 460 -2.08 5.72 -0.92
CA LEU A 460 -3.10 6.66 -1.38
C LEU A 460 -3.48 7.58 -0.21
N THR A 461 -3.24 8.88 -0.37
CA THR A 461 -3.40 9.91 0.65
C THR A 461 -4.55 10.88 0.39
N GLY A 462 -5.11 10.90 -0.82
CA GLY A 462 -6.24 11.76 -1.15
C GLY A 462 -6.88 11.45 -2.51
N TYR A 463 -7.92 12.22 -2.83
CA TYR A 463 -8.75 12.10 -4.03
C TYR A 463 -8.82 13.44 -4.75
N LEU A 464 -8.91 13.42 -6.07
CA LEU A 464 -9.08 14.62 -6.88
C LEU A 464 -10.23 14.45 -7.87
N PHE A 465 -11.06 15.48 -7.97
CA PHE A 465 -11.99 15.62 -9.09
C PHE A 465 -11.24 16.13 -10.32
N ASN A 466 -11.70 15.72 -11.49
CA ASN A 466 -11.16 16.15 -12.78
C ASN A 466 -12.28 16.27 -13.82
N LYS A 467 -11.93 16.44 -15.10
CA LYS A 467 -12.91 16.63 -16.18
C LYS A 467 -13.80 15.40 -16.41
N ALA A 468 -13.28 14.20 -16.20
CA ALA A 468 -14.03 12.95 -16.33
C ALA A 468 -14.84 12.65 -15.06
N ASN A 469 -14.20 12.81 -13.90
CA ASN A 469 -14.80 12.63 -12.57
C ASN A 469 -15.10 14.00 -11.97
N THR A 470 -16.27 14.56 -12.32
CA THR A 470 -16.65 15.91 -11.87
C THR A 470 -17.16 15.94 -10.43
N VAL A 471 -17.14 17.14 -9.82
CA VAL A 471 -17.72 17.37 -8.49
C VAL A 471 -19.22 17.02 -8.45
N PRO A 472 -19.78 16.58 -7.29
CA PRO A 472 -21.17 16.09 -7.20
C PRO A 472 -22.24 17.11 -7.60
N TYR A 473 -21.95 18.41 -7.45
CA TYR A 473 -22.81 19.51 -7.86
C TYR A 473 -22.01 20.55 -8.64
N PRO A 474 -22.60 21.22 -9.65
CA PRO A 474 -21.91 22.24 -10.41
C PRO A 474 -21.36 23.38 -9.53
N LEU A 475 -20.07 23.65 -9.67
CA LEU A 475 -19.38 24.76 -9.01
C LEU A 475 -19.05 25.87 -10.03
N PRO A 476 -19.05 27.16 -9.63
CA PRO A 476 -19.18 27.67 -8.26
C PRO A 476 -20.63 27.89 -7.77
N ALA A 477 -21.65 27.52 -8.56
CA ALA A 477 -23.05 27.78 -8.24
C ALA A 477 -23.51 27.20 -6.89
N ASN A 478 -22.99 26.04 -6.50
CA ASN A 478 -23.32 25.34 -5.26
C ASN A 478 -22.17 25.36 -4.23
N LYS A 479 -21.35 26.42 -4.21
CA LYS A 479 -20.17 26.56 -3.33
C LYS A 479 -20.47 26.54 -1.82
N THR A 480 -21.73 26.69 -1.44
CA THR A 480 -22.22 26.68 -0.04
C THR A 480 -22.69 25.30 0.41
N ARG A 481 -22.43 24.23 -0.37
CA ARG A 481 -22.82 22.87 -0.03
C ARG A 481 -21.64 22.02 0.42
N SER A 482 -21.81 21.36 1.56
CA SER A 482 -20.95 20.27 2.04
C SER A 482 -21.65 18.94 1.74
N VAL A 483 -21.00 18.03 1.00
CA VAL A 483 -21.68 16.89 0.35
C VAL A 483 -20.92 15.59 0.57
N PHE A 484 -21.64 14.56 1.04
CA PHE A 484 -21.22 13.17 0.99
C PHE A 484 -22.23 12.38 0.14
N LYS A 485 -21.81 12.01 -1.07
CA LYS A 485 -22.68 11.35 -2.06
C LYS A 485 -22.05 10.04 -2.55
N SER A 486 -22.81 8.96 -2.48
CA SER A 486 -22.42 7.66 -3.01
C SER A 486 -23.03 7.40 -4.39
N LEU A 487 -22.62 6.29 -5.01
CA LEU A 487 -23.15 5.79 -6.27
C LEU A 487 -23.50 4.32 -6.12
N SER A 488 -24.70 3.89 -6.49
CA SER A 488 -25.07 2.47 -6.47
C SER A 488 -24.15 1.65 -7.37
N TYR A 489 -23.88 0.41 -6.96
CA TYR A 489 -23.03 -0.54 -7.67
C TYR A 489 -23.78 -1.87 -7.86
N PRO A 490 -23.60 -2.58 -9.00
CA PRO A 490 -22.88 -2.16 -10.21
C PRO A 490 -23.72 -1.26 -11.14
N GLY A 491 -23.06 -0.57 -12.08
CA GLY A 491 -23.69 0.05 -13.25
C GLY A 491 -24.36 1.42 -13.05
N GLY A 492 -24.39 1.95 -11.83
CA GLY A 492 -24.86 3.31 -11.50
C GLY A 492 -26.30 3.65 -11.94
N GLY A 493 -27.24 3.69 -10.99
CA GLY A 493 -28.65 4.09 -11.24
C GLY A 493 -29.25 5.03 -10.19
N GLY A 494 -28.42 5.53 -9.26
CA GLY A 494 -28.84 6.28 -8.08
C GLY A 494 -27.73 6.31 -7.03
N GLY A 495 -28.02 6.86 -5.85
CA GLY A 495 -27.02 6.97 -4.78
C GLY A 495 -27.60 7.47 -3.47
N ASN A 496 -26.90 7.17 -2.38
CA ASN A 496 -27.22 7.72 -1.06
C ASN A 496 -26.53 9.06 -0.91
N GLU A 497 -27.14 9.99 -0.19
CA GLU A 497 -26.59 11.32 -0.04
C GLU A 497 -26.90 11.93 1.32
N VAL A 498 -25.89 12.57 1.90
CA VAL A 498 -26.04 13.53 2.98
C VAL A 498 -25.41 14.83 2.50
N HIS A 499 -26.16 15.93 2.49
CA HIS A 499 -25.57 17.25 2.29
C HIS A 499 -26.14 18.30 3.22
N ILE A 500 -25.32 19.31 3.47
CA ILE A 500 -25.65 20.52 4.25
C ILE A 500 -25.53 21.71 3.31
N GLU A 501 -26.60 22.50 3.19
CA GLU A 501 -26.60 23.79 2.51
C GLU A 501 -26.44 24.91 3.55
N ASP A 502 -25.39 25.71 3.40
CA ASP A 502 -25.02 26.80 4.33
C ASP A 502 -25.42 28.19 3.79
N ARG A 503 -26.21 28.25 2.72
CA ARG A 503 -26.69 29.53 2.19
C ARG A 503 -27.67 30.16 3.16
N LYS A 504 -27.28 31.32 3.69
CA LYS A 504 -28.10 32.11 4.62
C LYS A 504 -29.55 32.30 4.17
N GLY A 505 -30.49 31.94 5.05
CA GLY A 505 -31.94 31.99 4.82
C GLY A 505 -32.49 30.87 3.92
N LYS A 506 -31.64 29.90 3.57
CA LYS A 506 -31.96 28.72 2.75
C LYS A 506 -31.21 27.48 3.25
N GLU A 507 -30.83 27.49 4.53
CA GLU A 507 -30.11 26.42 5.19
C GLU A 507 -30.93 25.13 5.16
N ARG A 508 -30.27 24.00 4.88
CA ARG A 508 -30.97 22.71 4.80
C ARG A 508 -30.01 21.54 4.98
N ILE A 509 -30.42 20.57 5.79
CA ILE A 509 -29.83 19.24 5.81
C ILE A 509 -30.70 18.35 4.91
N TYR A 510 -30.08 17.66 3.96
CA TYR A 510 -30.73 16.72 3.05
C TYR A 510 -30.18 15.32 3.29
N LEU A 511 -31.08 14.38 3.56
CA LEU A 511 -30.78 12.96 3.73
C LEU A 511 -31.55 12.19 2.64
N HIS A 512 -30.83 11.42 1.84
CA HIS A 512 -31.38 10.59 0.78
C HIS A 512 -30.90 9.16 0.91
N ALA A 513 -31.85 8.24 1.06
CA ALA A 513 -31.62 6.80 0.92
C ALA A 513 -32.17 6.34 -0.42
N GLN A 514 -31.34 5.68 -1.22
CA GLN A 514 -31.75 5.17 -2.52
C GLN A 514 -32.73 3.99 -2.42
N ARG A 515 -32.75 3.28 -1.27
CA ARG A 515 -33.60 2.11 -1.03
C ARG A 515 -34.22 2.14 0.37
N ASP A 516 -33.54 1.58 1.37
CA ASP A 516 -34.05 1.47 2.73
C ASP A 516 -33.39 2.53 3.63
N PHE A 517 -34.16 3.16 4.52
CA PHE A 517 -33.64 4.08 5.54
C PHE A 517 -33.99 3.54 6.93
N LEU A 518 -32.99 3.00 7.63
CA LEU A 518 -33.14 2.44 8.97
C LEU A 518 -32.52 3.39 10.00
N THR A 519 -33.30 3.72 11.03
CA THR A 519 -32.81 4.45 12.21
C THR A 519 -32.97 3.58 13.44
N LEU A 520 -31.91 3.42 14.23
CA LEU A 520 -31.91 2.65 15.48
C LEU A 520 -31.29 3.48 16.61
N ALA A 521 -32.13 3.94 17.54
CA ALA A 521 -31.68 4.51 18.81
C ALA A 521 -31.86 3.44 19.90
N ARG A 522 -30.81 3.19 20.69
CA ARG A 522 -30.84 2.21 21.81
C ARG A 522 -31.26 2.82 23.15
N ASN A 523 -31.44 4.12 23.19
CA ASN A 523 -31.93 4.87 24.33
C ASN A 523 -32.94 5.89 23.80
N ASP A 524 -32.73 7.16 24.04
CA ASP A 524 -33.69 8.20 23.66
C ASP A 524 -33.51 8.67 22.21
N HIS A 525 -34.64 8.91 21.54
CA HIS A 525 -34.72 9.61 20.26
C HIS A 525 -35.61 10.84 20.45
N THR A 526 -35.02 12.03 20.34
CA THR A 526 -35.72 13.32 20.51
C THR A 526 -35.81 14.04 19.17
N LEU A 527 -37.00 14.54 18.83
CA LEU A 527 -37.24 15.39 17.66
C LEU A 527 -37.93 16.68 18.11
N GLU A 528 -37.30 17.82 17.82
CA GLU A 528 -37.84 19.15 18.07
C GLU A 528 -37.89 19.93 16.76
N VAL A 529 -39.03 20.54 16.47
CA VAL A 529 -39.29 21.29 15.24
C VAL A 529 -40.01 22.59 15.58
N ASP A 530 -39.32 23.72 15.46
CA ASP A 530 -39.84 25.04 15.84
C ASP A 530 -40.99 25.55 14.96
N ASN A 531 -41.11 25.02 13.75
CA ASN A 531 -42.13 25.44 12.79
C ASN A 531 -43.00 24.25 12.34
N GLU A 532 -42.78 23.71 11.14
CA GLU A 532 -43.65 22.69 10.56
C GLU A 532 -42.90 21.38 10.30
N GLN A 533 -43.53 20.26 10.65
CA GLN A 533 -43.12 18.92 10.24
C GLN A 533 -44.12 18.37 9.22
N HIS A 534 -43.60 17.97 8.04
CA HIS A 534 -44.39 17.34 6.99
C HIS A 534 -43.93 15.90 6.78
N THR A 535 -44.86 14.95 6.90
CA THR A 535 -44.60 13.52 6.67
C THR A 535 -45.51 13.01 5.55
N THR A 536 -44.94 12.40 4.53
CA THR A 536 -45.70 11.77 3.44
C THR A 536 -45.26 10.32 3.29
N ILE A 537 -46.20 9.39 3.49
CA ILE A 537 -46.00 7.95 3.31
C ILE A 537 -46.92 7.51 2.18
N LYS A 538 -46.34 6.97 1.11
CA LYS A 538 -47.08 6.59 -0.11
C LYS A 538 -47.76 5.22 -0.03
N ALA A 539 -47.37 4.42 0.95
CA ALA A 539 -47.89 3.09 1.19
C ALA A 539 -48.28 2.98 2.67
N ASN A 540 -47.96 1.86 3.32
CA ASN A 540 -48.36 1.61 4.69
C ASN A 540 -47.45 2.31 5.70
N ALA A 541 -48.05 2.83 6.77
CA ALA A 541 -47.37 3.27 7.98
C ALA A 541 -47.73 2.30 9.12
N TYR A 542 -46.74 1.87 9.88
CA TYR A 542 -46.91 0.97 11.02
C TYR A 542 -46.17 1.53 12.24
N SER A 543 -46.78 1.41 13.41
CA SER A 543 -46.19 1.82 14.68
C SER A 543 -46.63 0.85 15.76
N GLU A 544 -45.67 0.39 16.57
CA GLU A 544 -45.89 -0.53 17.68
C GLU A 544 -45.21 0.04 18.92
N TYR A 545 -45.98 0.15 19.99
CA TYR A 545 -45.53 0.67 21.28
C TYR A 545 -45.75 -0.42 22.33
N HIS A 546 -44.69 -0.85 22.99
CA HIS A 546 -44.75 -1.93 23.98
C HIS A 546 -45.19 -1.49 25.38
N ALA A 547 -45.25 -0.17 25.61
CA ALA A 547 -45.59 0.42 26.90
C ALA A 547 -46.65 1.52 26.68
N GLU A 548 -46.39 2.72 27.18
CA GLU A 548 -47.32 3.85 27.07
C GLU A 548 -47.06 4.71 25.83
N GLU A 549 -48.15 5.24 25.27
CA GLU A 549 -48.12 6.34 24.32
C GLU A 549 -48.89 7.52 24.93
N HIS A 550 -48.25 8.69 24.99
CA HIS A 550 -48.90 9.94 25.38
C HIS A 550 -48.94 10.87 24.18
N HIS A 551 -50.14 11.33 23.82
CA HIS A 551 -50.34 12.28 22.74
C HIS A 551 -51.17 13.48 23.21
N THR A 552 -50.54 14.65 23.28
CA THR A 552 -51.20 15.91 23.65
C THR A 552 -51.26 16.84 22.44
N THR A 553 -52.47 17.25 22.05
CA THR A 553 -52.68 18.28 21.02
C THR A 553 -53.34 19.50 21.67
N HIS A 554 -52.62 20.62 21.76
CA HIS A 554 -53.19 21.87 22.30
C HIS A 554 -54.16 22.55 21.34
N GLY A 555 -53.91 22.42 20.03
CA GLY A 555 -54.74 22.97 18.98
C GLY A 555 -55.83 22.02 18.51
N LEU A 556 -56.31 22.27 17.29
CA LEU A 556 -57.31 21.41 16.65
C LEU A 556 -56.68 20.11 16.15
N ARG A 557 -57.19 18.97 16.61
CA ARG A 557 -56.97 17.67 15.96
C ARG A 557 -58.05 17.45 14.90
N LYS A 558 -57.66 17.36 13.63
CA LYS A 558 -58.55 17.00 12.51
C LYS A 558 -58.11 15.67 11.92
N THR A 559 -59.00 14.68 11.96
CA THR A 559 -58.77 13.35 11.37
C THR A 559 -59.78 13.14 10.25
N GLN A 560 -59.31 12.76 9.06
CA GLN A 560 -60.17 12.35 7.96
C GLN A 560 -59.68 10.99 7.45
N LEU A 561 -60.56 10.01 7.46
CA LEU A 561 -60.34 8.68 6.92
C LEU A 561 -61.28 8.51 5.72
N ASN A 562 -60.73 8.07 4.59
CA ASN A 562 -61.51 7.84 3.36
C ASN A 562 -61.94 6.38 3.20
N ALA A 563 -61.65 5.55 4.20
CA ALA A 563 -61.96 4.12 4.29
C ALA A 563 -62.42 3.81 5.71
N ASP A 564 -62.50 2.52 6.05
CA ASP A 564 -62.97 2.04 7.34
C ASP A 564 -62.05 2.46 8.50
N ASP A 565 -62.66 2.74 9.66
CA ASP A 565 -61.98 2.94 10.95
C ASP A 565 -62.37 1.81 11.90
N SER A 566 -61.38 1.17 12.53
CA SER A 566 -61.55 0.01 13.40
C SER A 566 -60.75 0.20 14.69
N LEU A 567 -61.45 0.25 15.83
CA LEU A 567 -60.85 0.42 17.15
C LEU A 567 -61.22 -0.78 18.04
N ASN A 568 -60.22 -1.53 18.48
CA ASN A 568 -60.38 -2.63 19.42
C ASN A 568 -59.59 -2.33 20.71
N ILE A 569 -60.29 -2.33 21.84
CA ILE A 569 -59.73 -2.02 23.16
C ILE A 569 -60.06 -3.19 24.08
N ALA A 570 -59.03 -3.92 24.53
CA ALA A 570 -59.20 -5.04 25.46
C ALA A 570 -59.52 -4.58 26.89
N GLY A 571 -59.03 -3.39 27.26
CA GLY A 571 -59.33 -2.75 28.54
C GLY A 571 -60.53 -1.82 28.46
N SER A 572 -60.42 -0.64 29.09
CA SER A 572 -61.47 0.38 29.10
C SER A 572 -61.17 1.51 28.13
N SER A 573 -62.23 2.05 27.50
CA SER A 573 -62.17 3.28 26.72
C SER A 573 -62.88 4.41 27.47
N TYR A 574 -62.19 5.52 27.71
CA TYR A 574 -62.76 6.70 28.35
C TYR A 574 -62.75 7.86 27.35
N THR A 575 -63.92 8.38 27.02
CA THR A 575 -64.06 9.56 26.15
C THR A 575 -64.82 10.65 26.90
N GLN A 576 -64.14 11.75 27.21
CA GLN A 576 -64.75 12.93 27.82
C GLN A 576 -64.70 14.10 26.84
N VAL A 577 -65.86 14.71 26.58
CA VAL A 577 -65.99 15.87 25.69
C VAL A 577 -66.70 16.99 26.45
N ALA A 578 -66.02 18.13 26.61
CA ALA A 578 -66.51 19.23 27.47
C ALA A 578 -67.74 19.98 26.91
N HIS A 579 -67.90 20.02 25.58
CA HIS A 579 -68.96 20.79 24.93
C HIS A 579 -69.97 19.90 24.21
N ALA A 580 -69.61 19.31 23.07
CA ALA A 580 -70.52 18.51 22.27
C ALA A 580 -69.80 17.29 21.67
N ALA A 581 -70.31 16.10 21.96
CA ALA A 581 -69.97 14.88 21.24
C ALA A 581 -71.06 14.62 20.19
N VAL A 582 -70.69 14.63 18.90
CA VAL A 582 -71.63 14.39 17.79
C VAL A 582 -71.17 13.16 17.03
N ILE A 583 -72.02 12.12 17.00
CA ILE A 583 -71.79 10.90 16.23
C ILE A 583 -72.88 10.83 15.17
N ARG A 584 -72.48 10.73 13.89
CA ARG A 584 -73.40 10.60 12.76
C ARG A 584 -72.98 9.40 11.91
N ALA A 585 -73.87 8.43 11.79
CA ALA A 585 -73.74 7.33 10.84
C ALA A 585 -74.68 7.54 9.65
N GLY A 586 -74.26 7.13 8.45
CA GLY A 586 -75.06 7.25 7.23
C GLY A 586 -76.10 6.13 7.05
N GLN A 587 -75.82 4.94 7.59
CA GLN A 587 -76.67 3.75 7.45
C GLN A 587 -77.14 3.22 8.80
N ASP A 588 -76.22 2.90 9.71
CA ASP A 588 -76.55 2.30 11.01
C ASP A 588 -75.62 2.76 12.14
N LEU A 589 -76.17 2.93 13.35
CA LEU A 589 -75.44 3.18 14.59
C LEU A 589 -75.86 2.13 15.62
N HIS A 590 -75.00 1.14 15.87
CA HIS A 590 -75.27 0.03 16.78
C HIS A 590 -74.45 0.19 18.07
N LEU A 591 -75.14 0.28 19.22
CA LEU A 591 -74.54 0.30 20.57
C LEU A 591 -74.97 -0.95 21.32
N GLN A 592 -74.03 -1.84 21.66
CA GLN A 592 -74.30 -3.12 22.32
C GLN A 592 -73.44 -3.26 23.59
N SER A 593 -74.03 -3.83 24.65
CA SER A 593 -73.35 -4.22 25.90
C SER A 593 -73.87 -5.57 26.35
N GLY A 594 -73.00 -6.42 26.91
CA GLY A 594 -73.37 -7.74 27.41
C GLY A 594 -74.14 -7.71 28.74
N ILE A 595 -74.12 -6.58 29.47
CA ILE A 595 -74.75 -6.46 30.79
C ILE A 595 -75.62 -5.21 30.87
N ASN A 596 -75.05 -4.02 30.68
CA ASN A 596 -75.76 -2.75 30.91
C ASN A 596 -75.37 -1.69 29.87
N VAL A 597 -76.37 -0.99 29.34
CA VAL A 597 -76.22 0.28 28.62
C VAL A 597 -76.92 1.35 29.45
N ALA A 598 -76.15 2.23 30.09
CA ALA A 598 -76.67 3.36 30.84
C ALA A 598 -76.54 4.65 30.02
N ILE A 599 -77.66 5.38 29.85
CA ILE A 599 -77.70 6.72 29.26
C ILE A 599 -78.26 7.66 30.33
N ASP A 600 -77.40 8.49 30.89
CA ASP A 600 -77.77 9.50 31.88
C ASP A 600 -77.77 10.89 31.25
N ALA A 601 -78.90 11.60 31.37
CA ALA A 601 -79.06 12.95 30.90
C ALA A 601 -79.77 13.79 31.98
N GLN A 602 -79.07 14.77 32.55
CA GLN A 602 -79.61 15.60 33.65
C GLN A 602 -80.77 16.51 33.22
N GLY A 603 -80.77 16.97 31.97
CA GLY A 603 -81.77 17.90 31.46
C GLY A 603 -82.92 17.18 30.75
N PHE A 604 -82.62 16.58 29.61
CA PHE A 604 -83.60 15.90 28.76
C PHE A 604 -82.93 14.78 27.97
N LEU A 605 -83.62 13.65 27.85
CA LEU A 605 -83.30 12.59 26.89
C LEU A 605 -84.39 12.58 25.82
N THR A 606 -84.01 12.60 24.54
CA THR A 606 -84.95 12.56 23.42
C THR A 606 -84.56 11.45 22.47
N LEU A 607 -85.47 10.50 22.27
CA LEU A 607 -85.38 9.45 21.27
C LEU A 607 -86.37 9.79 20.16
N LYS A 608 -85.92 9.86 18.92
CA LYS A 608 -86.75 10.23 17.75
C LYS A 608 -86.55 9.21 16.63
N GLY A 609 -87.64 8.78 16.00
CA GLY A 609 -87.60 7.85 14.86
C GLY A 609 -88.91 7.83 14.10
N ALA A 610 -88.86 7.75 12.75
CA ALA A 610 -90.03 7.68 11.86
C ALA A 610 -91.15 8.72 12.13
N GLY A 611 -90.78 9.93 12.57
CA GLY A 611 -91.73 11.01 12.91
C GLY A 611 -92.33 10.92 14.31
N GLN A 612 -92.00 9.89 15.10
CA GLN A 612 -92.41 9.71 16.50
C GLN A 612 -91.26 10.03 17.47
N HIS A 613 -91.58 10.24 18.75
CA HIS A 613 -90.59 10.51 19.78
C HIS A 613 -90.99 10.04 21.19
N LEU A 614 -89.96 9.77 21.98
CA LEU A 614 -90.00 9.64 23.43
C LEU A 614 -89.09 10.72 24.04
N VAL A 615 -89.63 11.54 24.93
CA VAL A 615 -88.90 12.62 25.59
C VAL A 615 -89.01 12.43 27.09
N PHE A 616 -87.87 12.30 27.75
CA PHE A 616 -87.74 12.24 29.19
C PHE A 616 -87.38 13.64 29.67
N THR A 617 -88.18 14.16 30.60
CA THR A 617 -87.97 15.46 31.23
C THR A 617 -88.14 15.33 32.75
N PRO A 618 -87.77 16.35 33.54
CA PRO A 618 -88.04 16.35 34.97
C PRO A 618 -89.53 16.21 35.34
N ALA A 619 -90.46 16.51 34.41
CA ALA A 619 -91.90 16.39 34.62
C ALA A 619 -92.47 15.00 34.30
N GLY A 620 -91.67 14.10 33.71
CA GLY A 620 -92.09 12.75 33.35
C GLY A 620 -91.63 12.29 31.96
N ILE A 621 -92.14 11.12 31.55
CA ILE A 621 -91.88 10.48 30.26
C ILE A 621 -93.04 10.81 29.32
N PHE A 622 -92.75 11.51 28.22
CA PHE A 622 -93.73 11.93 27.23
C PHE A 622 -93.50 11.16 25.92
N SER A 623 -94.58 10.63 25.35
CA SER A 623 -94.57 9.94 24.06
C SER A 623 -95.48 10.65 23.07
N SER A 624 -95.09 10.75 21.81
CA SER A 624 -95.94 11.32 20.74
C SER A 624 -97.08 10.40 20.29
N SER A 625 -97.05 9.13 20.70
CA SER A 625 -98.08 8.11 20.42
C SER A 625 -98.26 7.18 21.63
N LEU A 626 -99.36 6.42 21.67
CA LEU A 626 -99.57 5.40 22.69
C LEU A 626 -98.49 4.30 22.59
N ILE A 627 -97.93 3.87 23.74
CA ILE A 627 -96.98 2.75 23.82
C ILE A 627 -97.77 1.44 23.75
N THR A 628 -97.53 0.63 22.72
CA THR A 628 -98.19 -0.66 22.51
C THR A 628 -97.27 -1.82 22.87
N VAL A 629 -97.79 -2.86 23.51
CA VAL A 629 -97.05 -4.09 23.82
C VAL A 629 -97.01 -5.01 22.59
N GLY A 630 -95.82 -5.37 22.13
CA GLY A 630 -95.59 -6.22 20.94
C GLY A 630 -94.60 -5.61 19.95
N GLY A 631 -94.26 -6.35 18.89
CA GLY A 631 -93.27 -5.96 17.86
C GLY A 631 -92.01 -6.82 17.89
N ALA A 632 -91.37 -7.00 16.74
CA ALA A 632 -90.09 -7.70 16.62
C ALA A 632 -88.93 -6.68 16.69
N PRO A 633 -87.85 -6.98 17.42
CA PRO A 633 -86.67 -6.13 17.43
C PRO A 633 -86.05 -6.08 16.03
N ILE A 634 -85.61 -4.90 15.61
CA ILE A 634 -84.82 -4.74 14.39
C ILE A 634 -83.35 -4.99 14.78
N PRO A 635 -82.69 -6.03 14.23
CA PRO A 635 -81.30 -6.29 14.56
C PRO A 635 -80.41 -5.17 14.00
N GLY A 636 -79.45 -4.70 14.81
CA GLY A 636 -78.39 -3.82 14.34
C GLY A 636 -77.35 -4.57 13.51
N THR A 637 -76.48 -3.82 12.82
CA THR A 637 -75.36 -4.40 12.06
C THR A 637 -74.41 -5.12 13.02
N PRO A 638 -74.10 -6.42 12.82
CA PRO A 638 -73.20 -7.15 13.71
C PRO A 638 -71.78 -6.56 13.63
N PRO A 639 -70.99 -6.64 14.73
CA PRO A 639 -69.62 -6.14 14.73
C PRO A 639 -68.74 -6.92 13.73
N ALA A 640 -68.22 -6.23 12.72
CA ALA A 640 -67.24 -6.78 11.78
C ALA A 640 -65.84 -6.27 12.17
N ILE A 641 -65.23 -6.88 13.19
CA ILE A 641 -63.91 -6.47 13.67
C ILE A 641 -62.84 -6.77 12.62
N GLN A 642 -62.37 -5.74 11.94
CA GLN A 642 -61.17 -5.82 11.11
C GLN A 642 -59.94 -5.70 12.01
N ARG A 643 -59.24 -6.83 12.20
CA ARG A 643 -58.04 -6.90 13.02
C ARG A 643 -56.82 -6.31 12.29
N PRO A 644 -55.90 -5.64 12.98
CA PRO A 644 -54.73 -5.02 12.35
C PRO A 644 -53.80 -6.08 11.74
N GLN A 645 -53.53 -5.95 10.44
CA GLN A 645 -52.59 -6.79 9.70
C GLN A 645 -51.23 -6.09 9.61
N LEU A 646 -50.15 -6.83 9.74
CA LEU A 646 -48.81 -6.33 9.44
C LEU A 646 -48.65 -6.12 7.93
N PRO A 647 -47.76 -5.21 7.49
CA PRO A 647 -47.49 -5.05 6.05
C PRO A 647 -47.09 -6.37 5.39
N GLY A 648 -47.88 -6.82 4.41
CA GLY A 648 -47.65 -8.08 3.67
C GLY A 648 -48.21 -9.33 4.33
N GLU A 649 -48.83 -9.22 5.51
CA GLU A 649 -49.47 -10.32 6.22
C GLU A 649 -50.84 -10.64 5.62
N SER A 650 -51.13 -11.92 5.39
CA SER A 650 -52.46 -12.38 4.98
C SER A 650 -53.45 -12.31 6.15
N ALA A 651 -54.75 -12.27 5.84
CA ALA A 651 -55.79 -12.28 6.87
C ALA A 651 -55.72 -13.52 7.79
N GLN A 652 -55.25 -14.66 7.28
CA GLN A 652 -55.06 -15.90 8.06
C GLN A 652 -53.84 -15.83 8.98
N GLU A 653 -52.73 -15.24 8.54
CA GLU A 653 -51.54 -15.04 9.36
C GLU A 653 -51.81 -14.05 10.49
N ALA A 654 -52.49 -12.93 10.18
CA ALA A 654 -52.92 -11.95 11.17
C ALA A 654 -53.87 -12.57 12.21
N ALA A 655 -54.80 -13.42 11.78
CA ALA A 655 -55.68 -14.14 12.68
C ALA A 655 -54.91 -15.06 13.64
N GLY A 656 -53.95 -15.84 13.11
CA GLY A 656 -53.11 -16.74 13.92
C GLY A 656 -52.23 -16.00 14.93
N ARG A 657 -51.53 -14.94 14.50
CA ARG A 657 -50.68 -14.10 15.38
C ARG A 657 -51.49 -13.44 16.49
N LEU A 658 -52.65 -12.89 16.17
CA LEU A 658 -53.49 -12.18 17.14
C LEU A 658 -54.26 -13.12 18.07
N MET A 659 -54.59 -14.35 17.64
CA MET A 659 -55.13 -15.39 18.54
C MET A 659 -54.13 -15.81 19.62
N ALA A 660 -52.83 -15.77 19.33
CA ALA A 660 -51.79 -16.03 20.34
C ALA A 660 -51.63 -14.91 21.38
N LEU A 661 -52.16 -13.71 21.10
CA LEU A 661 -51.98 -12.49 21.90
C LEU A 661 -53.23 -12.04 22.68
N SER A 662 -54.38 -12.70 22.51
CA SER A 662 -55.64 -12.30 23.16
C SER A 662 -56.17 -13.39 24.10
N PRO A 663 -56.59 -13.06 25.34
CA PRO A 663 -57.51 -13.90 26.09
C PRO A 663 -58.86 -13.92 25.36
N SER A 664 -59.42 -15.11 25.15
CA SER A 664 -60.71 -15.29 24.49
C SER A 664 -61.83 -14.62 25.29
N LEU A 665 -62.54 -13.66 24.68
CA LEU A 665 -63.89 -13.30 25.14
C LEU A 665 -64.86 -14.42 24.72
N PRO A 666 -65.82 -14.82 25.59
CA PRO A 666 -66.77 -15.88 25.24
C PRO A 666 -67.77 -15.40 24.18
N GLU A 667 -67.90 -16.17 23.09
CA GLU A 667 -69.01 -16.04 22.13
C GLU A 667 -70.31 -16.52 22.79
N PHE A 668 -71.36 -15.69 22.76
CA PHE A 668 -72.68 -16.04 23.30
C PHE A 668 -73.65 -16.36 22.15
N SER A 669 -74.13 -17.61 22.09
CA SER A 669 -75.25 -18.04 21.25
C SER A 669 -76.53 -18.17 22.09
N TRP A 670 -77.67 -17.78 21.51
CA TRP A 670 -78.97 -17.73 22.19
C TRP A 670 -79.81 -18.98 21.91
N GLU A 671 -79.56 -20.09 22.60
CA GLU A 671 -80.55 -21.17 22.72
C GLU A 671 -80.38 -21.87 24.08
N HIS A 672 -81.34 -21.73 25.01
CA HIS A 672 -81.57 -22.69 26.09
C HIS A 672 -83.02 -22.62 26.60
N GLU A 673 -83.72 -23.76 26.57
CA GLU A 673 -84.83 -24.07 27.49
C GLU A 673 -84.24 -24.62 28.82
N PRO A 674 -84.91 -24.44 29.98
CA PRO A 674 -84.29 -24.61 31.28
C PRO A 674 -84.51 -26.02 31.88
N GLU A 675 -83.48 -26.57 32.51
CA GLU A 675 -83.57 -27.66 33.50
C GLU A 675 -83.02 -27.22 34.87
N PRO A 676 -83.48 -27.83 35.99
CA PRO A 676 -83.59 -27.17 37.27
C PRO A 676 -82.31 -27.13 38.11
N VAL A 677 -82.29 -26.13 38.99
CA VAL A 677 -81.20 -25.75 39.90
C VAL A 677 -80.98 -26.80 41.00
N GLU A 678 -79.77 -27.34 41.08
CA GLU A 678 -79.21 -27.91 42.31
C GLU A 678 -78.42 -26.83 43.07
N VAL A 679 -78.82 -26.59 44.33
CA VAL A 679 -78.14 -25.70 45.26
C VAL A 679 -77.18 -26.51 46.12
N LEU A 680 -75.89 -26.17 46.10
CA LEU A 680 -74.87 -26.62 47.06
C LEU A 680 -73.87 -25.47 47.36
N PRO A 681 -73.23 -25.48 48.54
CA PRO A 681 -73.30 -24.37 49.50
C PRO A 681 -72.10 -23.41 49.46
N GLU A 682 -72.31 -22.21 50.02
CA GLU A 682 -71.28 -21.18 50.21
C GLU A 682 -70.12 -21.69 51.08
N PRO A 683 -68.85 -21.46 50.67
CA PRO A 683 -67.72 -21.77 51.52
C PRO A 683 -67.63 -20.79 52.71
N ALA A 684 -67.62 -21.35 53.92
CA ALA A 684 -67.47 -20.65 55.18
C ALA A 684 -66.13 -19.90 55.25
N VAL A 685 -66.18 -18.61 55.57
CA VAL A 685 -65.03 -17.82 55.99
C VAL A 685 -64.66 -18.26 57.43
N CYS A 686 -63.40 -18.58 57.68
CA CYS A 686 -62.96 -18.97 59.03
C CYS A 686 -62.96 -17.77 59.99
N GLU A 687 -63.22 -18.05 61.27
CA GLU A 687 -63.33 -17.06 62.35
C GLU A 687 -62.08 -16.16 62.48
N GLU A 688 -60.89 -16.67 62.14
CA GLU A 688 -59.64 -15.91 62.13
C GLU A 688 -59.62 -14.82 61.02
N CYS A 689 -60.21 -15.09 59.85
CA CYS A 689 -60.32 -14.10 58.78
C CYS A 689 -61.37 -13.02 59.09
N LEU A 690 -62.41 -13.37 59.86
CA LEU A 690 -63.42 -12.40 60.29
C LEU A 690 -62.89 -11.47 61.39
N GLN A 691 -62.07 -12.01 62.32
CA GLN A 691 -61.44 -11.23 63.38
C GLN A 691 -60.36 -10.28 62.83
N ALA A 692 -59.54 -10.72 61.87
CA ALA A 692 -58.53 -9.88 61.23
C ALA A 692 -59.14 -8.68 60.46
N ALA A 693 -60.30 -8.89 59.82
CA ALA A 693 -61.02 -7.81 59.13
C ALA A 693 -61.69 -6.82 60.10
N GLN A 694 -62.08 -7.28 61.30
CA GLN A 694 -62.64 -6.41 62.35
C GLN A 694 -61.55 -5.57 63.04
N ASP A 695 -60.37 -6.14 63.26
CA ASP A 695 -59.23 -5.43 63.87
C ASP A 695 -58.63 -4.35 62.92
N GLU A 696 -58.67 -4.55 61.60
CA GLU A 696 -58.26 -3.53 60.62
C GLU A 696 -59.25 -2.36 60.50
N LEU A 697 -60.55 -2.60 60.75
CA LEU A 697 -61.59 -1.57 60.71
C LEU A 697 -61.59 -0.65 61.94
N GLU A 698 -61.14 -1.13 63.11
CA GLU A 698 -60.98 -0.29 64.31
C GLU A 698 -59.70 0.57 64.28
N GLY A 699 -58.71 0.20 63.46
CA GLY A 699 -57.44 0.94 63.29
C GLY A 699 -57.53 2.23 62.47
N PHE A 700 -58.57 2.40 61.63
CA PHE A 700 -58.75 3.59 60.78
C PHE A 700 -59.62 4.70 61.40
N ALA A 701 -60.16 4.51 62.61
CA ALA A 701 -60.99 5.51 63.29
C ALA A 701 -60.23 6.47 64.24
N THR A 702 -58.90 6.34 64.39
CA THR A 702 -58.09 7.33 65.11
C THR A 702 -56.70 7.56 64.49
N ARG A 703 -56.66 8.34 63.40
CA ARG A 703 -55.61 9.34 63.15
C ARG A 703 -55.99 10.33 62.05
#